data_AF-A0A2E5FMF6-F1
#
_entry.id   AF-A0A2E5FMF6-F1
#
_cell.length_a   1.000
_cell.length_b   1.000
_cell.length_c   1.000
_cell.angle_alpha   90.00
_cell.angle_beta   90.00
_cell.angle_gamma   90.00
#
_symmetry.space_group_name_H-M   'P 1'
#
loop_
_entity.id
_entity.type
_entity.pdbx_description
1 polymer ?
#
loop_
_entity_poly.entity_id
_entity_poly.type
_entity_poly.pdbx_seq_one_letter_code
_entity_poly.pdbx_strand_id
1 'polypeptide(L)'
;MSNKKYDSPNQVNRREFAKLSAAVTLASTGVNATTRSNRFAVVDDFQRVNSFYHGDGWESLNPGYWKLENNALRRRLHTRGDKARDTGFPFHATQPEKYDGQPCNSETNQCFSPDYETKPPYGMIWRRDWRLQGNYRVSIDAVIHTLPSEDEEASYSLMGICIGGRTLFESWNGAGDEGDACWYAAWRDNGIFGVYDHTTDEAKPVQHGSTTRAPKLKPGDHVTVEIDIAGSDDLRADVTATLKTTDAQVKVTCTNVDRKRFIEGFVGLVSRGQLDFEVTEFRVDPGDNIPLNEPVNELQVCYPLGDTLRQIDGEWHCRFVAIFRQEGETAEIRISLDENPKEGWQVIAQAGKGSIITNGFRRATAVIDCVLPAEPDAVEMYYTVWKDGVNVTADPRSRARDYVGRLPRLVAPYRLCGLSCHAISGSKPGLKRTAKYQENWIHEQPLLDAFLYIELFDFQVMLWEDDVWYLELVLYTTSTDDAYKIITITLGNPVTRWQMMRHWNVINPGDHDYGMDDVKGPEQIAIRTKLGLGQDPEYMQRNFQIVQHLIAGDDNPSGIENPKRWRRWKMPQGDFSLLVLDSRLWRTSQDTHIWETRGWPSKGHTYDREDPTRSLLGEEQFAWLQQTIRTDSSSLLCVTGINGMHTIWQPSVKAEQDNRVAADYAGWVKAGCDRVIELLSARDGIVSVYGDVHIGSIIRNREARLYECSFGPIGRTGGRRPKSGFGKRMTDYDDRDLDMIAFYHEYYESPELKKQTNPGYWNFLEMEFDTRPKDAKIGLWIRRLDEPPTSEPRGGGHVYVGASDTGRPIDCSLPRIKTLPSAEIYFSTMDGQPIRGSRSRADGSLPVSGLVGIVAGSEVVITAYDGERIASQVVTTLALQPENTSD
;
A
#
# COMPACT_ATOMS: atom_id res chain seq x y z
N MET A 1 -18.33 48.72 -40.61
CA MET A 1 -18.06 50.05 -40.01
C MET A 1 -18.23 49.90 -38.51
N SER A 2 -17.12 49.65 -37.80
CA SER A 2 -16.56 50.53 -36.74
C SER A 2 -17.39 50.51 -35.45
N ASN A 3 -16.92 50.02 -34.30
CA ASN A 3 -15.65 50.33 -33.66
C ASN A 3 -15.17 49.19 -32.74
N LYS A 4 -13.88 48.88 -32.83
CA LYS A 4 -13.10 48.13 -31.84
C LYS A 4 -12.86 49.04 -30.62
N LYS A 5 -13.06 48.52 -29.41
CA LYS A 5 -12.32 48.94 -28.22
C LYS A 5 -11.58 47.71 -27.68
N TYR A 6 -10.26 47.80 -27.69
CA TYR A 6 -9.35 46.90 -27.00
C TYR A 6 -9.40 47.24 -25.51
N ASP A 7 -9.84 46.31 -24.67
CA ASP A 7 -9.50 46.31 -23.25
C ASP A 7 -8.31 45.35 -23.08
N SER A 8 -7.19 45.91 -22.58
CA SER A 8 -5.93 45.21 -22.36
C SER A 8 -6.01 44.26 -21.15
N PRO A 9 -5.56 43.00 -21.25
CA PRO A 9 -5.32 42.15 -20.11
C PRO A 9 -3.88 42.38 -19.63
N ASN A 10 -3.69 43.27 -18.65
CA ASN A 10 -2.44 43.39 -17.90
C ASN A 10 -2.74 44.08 -16.55
N GLN A 11 -3.54 43.43 -15.71
CA GLN A 11 -3.44 43.65 -14.26
C GLN A 11 -2.62 42.51 -13.69
N VAL A 12 -1.31 42.75 -13.59
CA VAL A 12 -0.41 41.94 -12.80
C VAL A 12 -0.95 41.91 -11.37
N ASN A 13 -1.19 40.71 -10.83
CA ASN A 13 -1.56 40.51 -9.44
C ASN A 13 -0.49 41.17 -8.56
N ARG A 14 -0.84 42.22 -7.80
CA ARG A 14 0.11 42.96 -6.95
C ARG A 14 0.85 42.05 -5.95
N ARG A 15 0.30 40.89 -5.58
CA ARG A 15 0.97 39.89 -4.75
C ARG A 15 2.02 39.07 -5.51
N GLU A 16 1.80 38.76 -6.79
CA GLU A 16 2.81 38.11 -7.63
C GLU A 16 3.91 39.09 -8.05
N PHE A 17 3.57 40.35 -8.32
CA PHE A 17 4.57 41.39 -8.56
C PHE A 17 5.43 41.64 -7.33
N ALA A 18 4.87 41.61 -6.11
CA ALA A 18 5.65 41.74 -4.88
C ALA A 18 6.60 40.54 -4.67
N LYS A 19 6.17 39.30 -4.98
CA LYS A 19 7.03 38.10 -4.95
C LYS A 19 8.14 38.15 -6.02
N LEU A 20 7.85 38.62 -7.23
CA LEU A 20 8.84 38.77 -8.31
C LEU A 20 9.78 39.97 -8.08
N SER A 21 9.31 41.07 -7.49
CA SER A 21 10.13 42.26 -7.21
C SER A 21 11.13 42.03 -6.07
N ALA A 22 10.80 41.16 -5.10
CA ALA A 22 11.73 40.72 -4.07
C ALA A 22 12.86 39.84 -4.65
N ALA A 23 12.57 39.04 -5.68
CA ALA A 23 13.56 38.18 -6.34
C ALA A 23 14.49 38.94 -7.31
N VAL A 24 14.01 40.01 -7.97
CA VAL A 24 14.76 40.71 -9.02
C VAL A 24 15.72 41.79 -8.48
N THR A 25 15.53 42.26 -7.25
CA THR A 25 16.40 43.32 -6.67
C THR A 25 17.79 42.80 -6.23
N LEU A 26 18.04 41.49 -6.25
CA LEU A 26 19.34 40.88 -5.90
C LEU A 26 20.36 40.80 -7.05
N ALA A 27 19.99 41.25 -8.26
CA ALA A 27 20.81 41.08 -9.46
C ALA A 27 21.39 42.41 -10.01
N SER A 28 21.86 43.32 -9.16
CA SER A 28 22.82 44.36 -9.60
C SER A 28 23.43 45.13 -8.42
N THR A 29 24.69 44.85 -8.09
CA THR A 29 25.82 45.81 -8.01
C THR A 29 27.01 45.15 -7.31
N GLY A 30 28.19 45.32 -7.90
CA GLY A 30 29.41 44.61 -7.51
C GLY A 30 30.13 45.17 -6.29
N VAL A 31 30.95 44.29 -5.73
CA VAL A 31 32.21 44.48 -4.98
C VAL A 31 32.33 45.77 -4.17
N ASN A 32 32.00 45.68 -2.87
CA ASN A 32 32.86 46.13 -1.77
C ASN A 32 32.34 45.63 -0.42
N ALA A 33 33.26 45.17 0.43
CA ALA A 33 33.00 44.65 1.77
C ALA A 33 32.15 45.61 2.61
N THR A 34 30.96 45.18 3.04
CA THR A 34 30.15 45.84 4.08
C THR A 34 29.21 44.83 4.73
N THR A 35 29.29 44.72 6.06
CA THR A 35 28.21 44.40 7.03
C THR A 35 27.03 43.54 6.53
N ARG A 36 26.96 42.28 7.01
CA ARG A 36 25.76 41.44 6.95
C ARG A 36 24.52 42.24 7.39
N SER A 37 23.58 42.48 6.48
CA SER A 37 22.29 43.05 6.84
C SER A 37 21.54 42.05 7.71
N ASN A 38 21.18 42.50 8.91
CA ASN A 38 20.65 41.70 10.00
C ASN A 38 19.13 41.39 9.82
N ARG A 39 18.71 40.83 8.68
CA ARG A 39 17.27 40.65 8.40
C ARG A 39 16.94 39.21 8.04
N PHE A 40 16.36 38.53 9.01
CA PHE A 40 15.50 37.38 8.78
C PHE A 40 14.51 37.66 7.63
N ALA A 41 14.40 36.73 6.70
CA ALA A 41 13.30 36.68 5.75
C ALA A 41 12.16 35.85 6.33
N VAL A 42 10.93 36.35 6.21
CA VAL A 42 9.72 35.60 6.55
C VAL A 42 9.51 34.54 5.49
N VAL A 43 9.57 33.27 5.87
CA VAL A 43 9.44 32.15 4.94
C VAL A 43 8.02 31.57 4.98
N ASP A 44 7.35 31.64 6.13
CA ASP A 44 5.93 31.34 6.24
C ASP A 44 5.32 32.14 7.41
N ASP A 45 4.16 32.74 7.17
CA ASP A 45 3.36 33.49 8.16
C ASP A 45 2.08 32.73 8.56
N PHE A 46 1.86 31.56 7.95
CA PHE A 46 0.72 30.68 8.15
C PHE A 46 -0.65 31.35 8.00
N GLN A 47 -0.73 32.54 7.36
CA GLN A 47 -1.95 33.35 7.20
C GLN A 47 -2.89 32.76 6.15
N ARG A 48 -3.44 31.59 6.47
CA ARG A 48 -4.26 30.74 5.59
C ARG A 48 -5.45 30.19 6.36
N VAL A 49 -6.48 29.79 5.61
CA VAL A 49 -7.70 29.19 6.16
C VAL A 49 -7.41 27.89 6.90
N ASN A 50 -8.31 27.52 7.82
CA ASN A 50 -8.20 26.27 8.55
C ASN A 50 -8.12 25.08 7.57
N SER A 51 -7.09 24.26 7.72
CA SER A 51 -6.83 23.11 6.85
C SER A 51 -5.92 22.10 7.54
N PHE A 52 -6.02 20.83 7.12
CA PHE A 52 -5.06 19.79 7.51
C PHE A 52 -3.81 19.78 6.62
N TYR A 53 -3.83 20.51 5.51
CA TYR A 53 -2.69 20.67 4.61
C TYR A 53 -1.90 21.93 4.96
N HIS A 54 -0.62 21.77 5.31
CA HIS A 54 0.23 22.84 5.85
C HIS A 54 0.89 23.71 4.77
N GLY A 55 0.65 23.44 3.49
CA GLY A 55 1.24 24.14 2.35
C GLY A 55 2.43 23.42 1.72
N ASP A 56 2.73 23.78 0.47
CA ASP A 56 3.69 23.06 -0.35
C ASP A 56 5.11 23.08 0.19
N GLY A 57 5.49 24.14 0.90
CA GLY A 57 6.82 24.28 1.49
C GLY A 57 7.10 23.32 2.66
N TRP A 58 6.08 22.63 3.17
CA TRP A 58 6.20 21.77 4.35
C TRP A 58 6.04 20.29 3.99
N GLU A 59 6.82 19.46 4.67
CA GLU A 59 6.81 18.01 4.50
C GLU A 59 7.05 17.33 5.86
N SER A 60 6.30 16.27 6.14
CA SER A 60 6.41 15.51 7.38
C SER A 60 6.02 14.07 7.14
N LEU A 61 6.64 13.16 7.90
CA LEU A 61 6.23 11.76 7.94
C LEU A 61 4.93 11.57 8.74
N ASN A 62 4.63 12.47 9.69
CA ASN A 62 3.41 12.48 10.51
C ASN A 62 2.65 13.82 10.41
N PRO A 63 2.13 14.17 9.21
CA PRO A 63 1.45 15.45 8.99
C PRO A 63 0.25 15.69 9.93
N GLY A 64 -0.33 14.63 10.51
CA GLY A 64 -1.41 14.70 11.48
C GLY A 64 -1.07 15.46 12.76
N TYR A 65 0.21 15.71 13.05
CA TYR A 65 0.67 16.49 14.20
C TYR A 65 0.33 17.98 14.13
N TRP A 66 0.11 18.47 12.92
CA TRP A 66 0.00 19.89 12.66
C TRP A 66 -1.34 20.15 11.97
N LYS A 67 -1.84 21.37 12.12
CA LYS A 67 -2.99 21.88 11.37
C LYS A 67 -2.83 23.38 11.20
N LEU A 68 -3.39 23.91 10.13
CA LEU A 68 -3.64 25.34 10.05
C LEU A 68 -4.94 25.62 10.81
N GLU A 69 -4.87 26.50 11.80
CA GLU A 69 -6.02 26.93 12.57
C GLU A 69 -5.84 28.40 12.96
N ASN A 70 -6.87 29.21 12.71
CA ASN A 70 -6.90 30.63 13.07
C ASN A 70 -5.70 31.42 12.52
N ASN A 71 -5.30 31.16 11.27
CA ASN A 71 -4.15 31.79 10.60
C ASN A 71 -2.78 31.50 11.23
N ALA A 72 -2.64 30.38 11.94
CA ALA A 72 -1.36 29.92 12.49
C ALA A 72 -1.18 28.41 12.27
N LEU A 73 0.07 27.95 12.31
CA LEU A 73 0.36 26.52 12.37
C LEU A 73 0.22 26.06 13.81
N ARG A 74 -0.87 25.37 14.12
CA ARG A 74 -1.15 24.86 15.45
C ARG A 74 -0.84 23.39 15.54
N ARG A 75 -0.39 22.98 16.72
CA ARG A 75 -0.32 21.57 17.07
C ARG A 75 -1.72 20.94 17.14
N ARG A 76 -1.86 19.71 16.65
CA ARG A 76 -3.04 18.87 16.87
C ARG A 76 -2.80 17.93 18.05
N LEU A 77 -3.45 18.21 19.18
CA LEU A 77 -3.32 17.42 20.40
C LEU A 77 -4.16 16.14 20.43
N HIS A 78 -5.24 16.09 19.64
CA HIS A 78 -6.13 14.94 19.61
C HIS A 78 -6.35 14.49 18.17
N THR A 79 -5.96 13.26 17.90
CA THR A 79 -6.16 12.57 16.63
C THR A 79 -7.00 11.31 16.86
N ARG A 80 -7.75 10.89 15.84
CA ARG A 80 -8.62 9.70 15.92
C ARG A 80 -7.72 8.47 15.89
N GLY A 81 -7.56 7.77 17.02
CA GLY A 81 -6.75 6.55 17.10
C GLY A 81 -5.50 6.62 17.98
N ASP A 82 -5.36 7.67 18.79
CA ASP A 82 -4.16 7.93 19.61
C ASP A 82 -4.07 7.06 20.90
N LYS A 83 -5.10 6.26 21.21
CA LYS A 83 -5.32 5.67 22.54
C LYS A 83 -4.57 4.36 22.88
N ALA A 84 -3.68 3.83 22.02
CA ALA A 84 -3.03 2.53 22.30
C ALA A 84 -1.67 2.36 21.57
N ARG A 85 -0.58 2.93 22.11
CA ARG A 85 0.72 2.99 21.41
C ARG A 85 1.74 1.91 21.81
N ASP A 86 1.79 1.52 23.09
CA ASP A 86 2.82 0.60 23.60
C ASP A 86 2.40 -0.88 23.65
N THR A 87 1.12 -1.17 23.42
CA THR A 87 0.71 -2.55 23.13
C THR A 87 0.95 -2.81 21.66
N GLY A 88 2.23 -2.91 21.26
CA GLY A 88 2.58 -3.77 20.15
C GLY A 88 1.81 -5.08 20.35
N PHE A 89 0.89 -5.34 19.43
CA PHE A 89 -0.05 -6.46 19.38
C PHE A 89 -0.17 -7.24 20.70
N PRO A 90 -1.18 -6.95 21.54
CA PRO A 90 -1.49 -7.81 22.68
C PRO A 90 -1.65 -9.27 22.25
N PHE A 91 -1.96 -9.51 20.97
CA PHE A 91 -2.14 -10.82 20.37
C PHE A 91 -0.85 -11.58 20.01
N HIS A 92 0.32 -10.93 19.85
CA HIS A 92 1.62 -11.62 19.72
C HIS A 92 2.25 -11.99 21.08
N ALA A 93 1.70 -11.48 22.19
CA ALA A 93 2.10 -11.90 23.53
C ALA A 93 1.60 -13.34 23.79
N THR A 94 2.44 -14.32 23.45
CA THR A 94 2.24 -15.74 23.78
C THR A 94 2.49 -15.98 25.27
N GLN A 95 1.50 -16.61 25.88
CA GLN A 95 1.42 -17.20 27.23
C GLN A 95 1.34 -16.26 28.46
N PRO A 96 0.36 -16.48 29.37
CA PRO A 96 0.23 -15.79 30.65
C PRO A 96 1.21 -16.29 31.74
N GLU A 97 2.32 -16.94 31.39
CA GLU A 97 3.30 -17.40 32.38
C GLU A 97 4.32 -16.31 32.73
N LYS A 98 3.88 -15.47 33.69
CA LYS A 98 4.66 -14.88 34.79
C LYS A 98 6.11 -14.46 34.49
N TYR A 99 6.27 -13.17 34.20
CA TYR A 99 7.23 -12.34 34.93
C TYR A 99 6.43 -11.26 35.68
N ASP A 100 6.35 -11.39 37.00
CA ASP A 100 5.76 -10.40 37.93
C ASP A 100 4.30 -9.94 37.68
N GLY A 101 3.47 -10.75 37.00
CA GLY A 101 2.05 -10.45 36.78
C GLY A 101 1.76 -9.51 35.60
N GLN A 102 2.75 -9.16 34.77
CA GLN A 102 2.55 -8.42 33.53
C GLN A 102 2.43 -9.38 32.32
N PRO A 103 1.55 -9.10 31.34
CA PRO A 103 1.51 -9.86 30.09
C PRO A 103 2.79 -9.64 29.29
N CYS A 104 3.48 -10.69 28.83
CA CYS A 104 4.74 -10.57 28.10
C CYS A 104 4.72 -11.33 26.76
N ASN A 105 5.56 -10.94 25.81
CA ASN A 105 5.87 -11.70 24.61
C ASN A 105 6.97 -12.73 24.93
N SER A 106 6.68 -14.02 24.71
CA SER A 106 7.61 -15.12 25.03
C SER A 106 8.80 -15.24 24.08
N GLU A 107 8.72 -14.69 22.86
CA GLU A 107 9.83 -14.71 21.89
C GLU A 107 10.80 -13.53 22.11
N THR A 108 10.28 -12.38 22.56
CA THR A 108 11.08 -11.16 22.77
C THR A 108 11.38 -10.84 24.23
N ASN A 109 10.78 -11.56 25.19
CA ASN A 109 10.82 -11.27 26.63
C ASN A 109 10.33 -9.84 26.99
N GLN A 110 9.58 -9.17 26.11
CA GLN A 110 9.00 -7.86 26.40
C GLN A 110 7.72 -8.02 27.21
N CYS A 111 7.68 -7.43 28.40
CA CYS A 111 6.47 -7.32 29.21
C CYS A 111 5.74 -6.02 28.89
N PHE A 112 4.42 -6.13 28.67
CA PHE A 112 3.51 -5.04 28.39
C PHE A 112 2.85 -4.61 29.69
N SER A 113 2.96 -3.34 30.03
CA SER A 113 2.18 -2.76 31.12
C SER A 113 0.70 -2.69 30.70
N PRO A 114 -0.25 -3.18 31.52
CA PRO A 114 -1.68 -2.86 31.32
C PRO A 114 -1.97 -1.38 31.61
N ASP A 115 -1.10 -0.71 32.38
CA ASP A 115 -1.15 0.71 32.67
C ASP A 115 -0.36 1.49 31.61
N TYR A 116 -1.07 2.38 30.96
CA TYR A 116 -0.75 3.01 29.68
C TYR A 116 0.06 4.31 29.87
N GLU A 117 1.23 4.40 29.22
CA GLU A 117 1.95 5.66 29.02
C GLU A 117 1.94 6.04 27.53
N THR A 118 1.18 7.08 27.16
CA THR A 118 1.39 7.76 25.88
C THR A 118 2.69 8.52 25.91
N LYS A 119 3.72 7.98 25.28
CA LYS A 119 4.82 8.81 24.78
C LYS A 119 4.48 9.14 23.33
N PRO A 120 3.77 10.24 23.03
CA PRO A 120 3.52 10.62 21.63
C PRO A 120 4.87 10.81 20.93
N PRO A 121 4.99 10.45 19.65
CA PRO A 121 6.23 10.64 18.90
C PRO A 121 6.59 12.13 18.73
N TYR A 122 7.78 12.41 18.23
CA TYR A 122 8.10 13.77 17.80
C TYR A 122 7.21 14.16 16.60
N GLY A 123 6.71 15.38 16.58
CA GLY A 123 6.01 15.99 15.46
C GLY A 123 6.96 16.88 14.69
N MET A 124 7.86 16.30 13.90
CA MET A 124 8.78 17.07 13.08
C MET A 124 8.14 17.39 11.72
N ILE A 125 8.24 18.65 11.31
CA ILE A 125 7.80 19.11 9.99
C ILE A 125 8.89 19.99 9.38
N TRP A 126 9.27 19.69 8.15
CA TRP A 126 10.47 20.19 7.50
C TRP A 126 10.14 21.13 6.36
N ARG A 127 10.98 22.15 6.16
CA ARG A 127 10.97 22.99 4.98
C ARG A 127 11.64 22.29 3.81
N ARG A 128 10.83 21.77 2.89
CA ARG A 128 11.33 21.03 1.72
C ARG A 128 12.17 21.87 0.76
N ASP A 129 11.96 23.17 0.78
CA ASP A 129 12.62 24.15 -0.06
C ASP A 129 13.86 24.77 0.61
N TRP A 130 14.16 24.43 1.87
CA TRP A 130 15.31 25.01 2.57
C TRP A 130 16.26 23.93 3.08
N ARG A 131 17.39 23.81 2.40
CA ARG A 131 18.52 22.99 2.81
C ARG A 131 19.73 23.89 3.00
N LEU A 132 20.09 24.12 4.27
CA LEU A 132 21.04 25.15 4.67
C LEU A 132 22.43 24.56 4.90
N GLN A 133 23.45 25.30 4.44
CA GLN A 133 24.87 25.03 4.66
C GLN A 133 25.62 26.29 5.09
N GLY A 134 26.82 26.14 5.65
CA GLY A 134 27.62 27.28 6.13
C GLY A 134 26.94 28.03 7.29
N ASN A 135 26.97 29.36 7.25
CA ASN A 135 26.43 30.21 8.31
C ASN A 135 25.00 30.67 7.99
N TYR A 136 24.06 30.43 8.90
CA TYR A 136 22.65 30.75 8.73
C TYR A 136 21.95 30.92 10.08
N ARG A 137 20.74 31.50 10.09
CA ARG A 137 19.88 31.57 11.28
C ARG A 137 18.46 31.14 10.97
N VAL A 138 17.81 30.51 11.94
CA VAL A 138 16.39 30.15 11.88
C VAL A 138 15.70 30.67 13.13
N SER A 139 14.50 31.22 12.98
CA SER A 139 13.71 31.74 14.09
C SER A 139 12.23 31.42 13.91
N ILE A 140 11.55 31.13 15.02
CA ILE A 140 10.11 30.96 15.08
C ILE A 140 9.52 31.89 16.12
N ASP A 141 8.32 32.41 15.85
CA ASP A 141 7.50 33.09 16.84
C ASP A 141 6.26 32.24 17.14
N ALA A 142 6.05 31.94 18.41
CA ALA A 142 4.98 31.08 18.88
C ALA A 142 4.17 31.72 20.04
N VAL A 143 2.95 31.24 20.22
CA VAL A 143 2.06 31.61 21.32
C VAL A 143 1.65 30.35 22.06
N ILE A 144 1.80 30.35 23.39
CA ILE A 144 1.41 29.24 24.25
C ILE A 144 -0.09 29.34 24.54
N HIS A 145 -0.85 28.27 24.32
CA HIS A 145 -2.28 28.23 24.63
C HIS A 145 -2.57 27.45 25.90
N THR A 146 -2.00 26.25 26.02
CA THR A 146 -2.26 25.34 27.14
C THR A 146 -0.98 24.58 27.48
N LEU A 147 -0.67 24.47 28.78
CA LEU A 147 0.43 23.66 29.28
C LEU A 147 -0.05 22.22 29.58
N PRO A 148 0.85 21.22 29.56
CA PRO A 148 0.54 19.86 30.02
C PRO A 148 0.02 19.84 31.46
N SER A 149 -0.85 18.86 31.80
CA SER A 149 -1.33 18.66 33.18
C SER A 149 -0.21 18.17 34.11
N GLU A 150 -0.23 18.58 35.38
CA GLU A 150 0.78 18.21 36.39
C GLU A 150 0.66 16.75 36.89
N ASP A 151 -0.47 16.06 36.61
CA ASP A 151 -0.81 14.71 37.13
C ASP A 151 -0.38 13.53 36.23
N GLU A 152 -0.01 13.78 34.97
CA GLU A 152 0.63 12.80 34.08
C GLU A 152 2.14 13.08 34.12
N GLU A 153 3.02 12.07 34.04
CA GLU A 153 4.47 12.26 34.10
C GLU A 153 4.96 13.37 33.14
N ALA A 154 5.10 14.58 33.66
CA ALA A 154 5.21 15.85 32.93
C ALA A 154 6.61 16.10 32.32
N SER A 155 7.18 15.13 31.59
CA SER A 155 8.60 15.18 31.20
C SER A 155 8.92 15.07 29.71
N TYR A 156 7.90 15.06 28.84
CA TYR A 156 8.08 14.78 27.41
C TYR A 156 7.63 15.90 26.47
N SER A 157 6.97 16.96 26.95
CA SER A 157 6.48 18.00 26.05
C SER A 157 7.56 18.98 25.66
N LEU A 158 7.58 19.34 24.37
CA LEU A 158 8.56 20.28 23.84
C LEU A 158 8.02 21.04 22.64
N MET A 159 8.68 22.16 22.37
CA MET A 159 8.49 23.00 21.19
C MET A 159 9.83 23.59 20.78
N GLY A 160 10.13 23.57 19.48
CA GLY A 160 11.39 24.11 18.99
C GLY A 160 11.60 24.08 17.48
N ILE A 161 12.86 24.24 17.10
CA ILE A 161 13.36 24.23 15.73
C ILE A 161 14.26 23.00 15.56
N CYS A 162 14.10 22.25 14.48
CA CYS A 162 15.04 21.19 14.08
C CYS A 162 15.95 21.67 12.92
N ILE A 163 17.20 21.20 12.90
CA ILE A 163 18.23 21.55 11.92
C ILE A 163 19.09 20.32 11.56
N GLY A 164 19.81 20.40 10.44
CA GLY A 164 20.72 19.33 10.03
C GLY A 164 20.01 18.06 9.52
N GLY A 165 18.71 18.14 9.26
CA GLY A 165 17.94 17.00 8.77
C GLY A 165 18.46 16.51 7.42
N ARG A 166 18.80 15.23 7.32
CA ARG A 166 19.25 14.63 6.05
C ARG A 166 18.10 14.23 5.13
N THR A 167 16.91 14.09 5.70
CA THR A 167 15.67 13.69 5.03
C THR A 167 14.50 14.53 5.54
N LEU A 168 13.45 14.63 4.73
CA LEU A 168 12.19 15.30 5.09
C LEU A 168 11.24 14.39 5.88
N PHE A 169 11.65 13.15 6.16
CA PHE A 169 10.82 12.13 6.81
C PHE A 169 11.31 11.75 8.21
N GLU A 170 12.34 12.42 8.73
CA GLU A 170 12.75 12.21 10.11
C GLU A 170 11.69 12.79 11.05
N SER A 171 11.06 11.96 11.88
CA SER A 171 10.07 12.45 12.85
C SER A 171 9.73 11.53 14.02
N TRP A 172 10.02 10.23 14.00
CA TRP A 172 9.25 9.32 14.86
C TRP A 172 9.93 8.94 16.19
N ASN A 173 10.93 8.07 16.12
CA ASN A 173 11.76 7.65 17.26
C ASN A 173 13.20 7.96 16.89
N GLY A 174 14.09 8.12 17.87
CA GLY A 174 15.50 8.37 17.58
C GLY A 174 16.11 7.22 16.77
N ALA A 175 16.31 7.44 15.49
CA ALA A 175 16.50 6.38 14.50
C ALA A 175 17.70 6.64 13.58
N GLY A 176 18.74 7.25 14.13
CA GLY A 176 19.97 7.49 13.41
C GLY A 176 21.17 7.17 14.28
N ASP A 177 22.26 6.81 13.62
CA ASP A 177 23.58 6.89 14.22
C ASP A 177 23.95 8.37 14.44
N GLU A 178 24.90 8.62 15.34
CA GLU A 178 25.41 9.97 15.61
C GLU A 178 25.90 10.64 14.31
N GLY A 179 25.29 11.78 13.99
CA GLY A 179 25.57 12.55 12.78
C GLY A 179 24.65 12.25 11.61
N ASP A 180 23.81 11.22 11.71
CA ASP A 180 22.78 10.95 10.71
C ASP A 180 21.41 11.48 11.16
N ALA A 181 21.17 11.53 12.47
CA ALA A 181 20.00 12.17 13.09
C ALA A 181 20.16 13.70 13.15
N CYS A 182 19.02 14.39 13.11
CA CYS A 182 18.97 15.84 13.23
C CYS A 182 19.26 16.33 14.67
N TRP A 183 19.64 17.60 14.76
CA TRP A 183 19.66 18.31 16.03
C TRP A 183 18.44 19.21 16.17
N TYR A 184 18.01 19.47 17.39
CA TYR A 184 16.93 20.43 17.64
C TYR A 184 17.19 21.32 18.85
N ALA A 185 16.77 22.58 18.73
CA ALA A 185 16.75 23.55 19.82
C ALA A 185 15.32 23.71 20.33
N ALA A 186 15.06 23.31 21.58
CA ALA A 186 13.71 23.26 22.10
C ALA A 186 13.62 23.68 23.58
N TRP A 187 12.46 24.25 23.92
CA TRP A 187 12.01 24.40 25.31
C TRP A 187 11.20 23.16 25.69
N ARG A 188 11.38 22.69 26.92
CA ARG A 188 10.71 21.52 27.48
C ARG A 188 9.86 21.92 28.69
N ASP A 189 8.75 21.20 28.89
CA ASP A 189 7.81 21.38 30.00
C ASP A 189 8.46 21.25 31.40
N ASN A 190 9.58 20.53 31.50
CA ASN A 190 10.41 20.49 32.70
C ASN A 190 11.22 21.78 32.99
N GLY A 191 11.01 22.86 32.22
CA GLY A 191 11.65 24.16 32.42
C GLY A 191 13.09 24.25 31.93
N ILE A 192 13.51 23.34 31.05
CA ILE A 192 14.85 23.33 30.43
C ILE A 192 14.76 23.79 28.98
N PHE A 193 15.71 24.61 28.55
CA PHE A 193 15.94 24.96 27.15
C PHE A 193 17.34 24.54 26.74
N GLY A 194 17.50 24.03 25.52
CA GLY A 194 18.81 23.60 25.04
C GLY A 194 18.80 23.03 23.63
N VAL A 195 19.95 22.47 23.25
CA VAL A 195 20.19 21.79 21.97
C VAL A 195 20.35 20.29 22.23
N TYR A 196 19.56 19.50 21.52
CA TYR A 196 19.43 18.07 21.71
C TYR A 196 19.68 17.31 20.41
N ASP A 197 20.13 16.07 20.58
CA ASP A 197 20.33 15.09 19.52
C ASP A 197 19.09 14.19 19.43
N HIS A 198 18.61 13.93 18.21
CA HIS A 198 17.52 13.01 17.93
C HIS A 198 18.00 11.58 17.64
N THR A 199 19.22 11.20 18.03
CA THR A 199 19.69 9.80 17.97
C THR A 199 18.89 8.84 18.86
N THR A 200 18.25 9.34 19.92
CA THR A 200 17.44 8.54 20.85
C THR A 200 16.05 9.12 21.00
N ASP A 201 15.07 8.31 21.41
CA ASP A 201 13.73 8.82 21.71
C ASP A 201 13.74 9.79 22.91
N GLU A 202 14.68 9.62 23.84
CA GLU A 202 14.91 10.60 24.91
C GLU A 202 15.68 11.82 24.41
N ALA A 203 15.30 13.00 24.90
CA ALA A 203 15.98 14.25 24.60
C ALA A 203 17.39 14.28 25.20
N LYS A 204 18.39 13.91 24.41
CA LYS A 204 19.79 13.83 24.80
C LYS A 204 20.53 15.13 24.47
N PRO A 205 21.10 15.85 25.45
CA PRO A 205 21.90 17.05 25.17
C PRO A 205 23.09 16.74 24.26
N VAL A 206 23.35 17.58 23.25
CA VAL A 206 24.42 17.32 22.25
C VAL A 206 25.83 17.43 22.82
N GLN A 207 26.01 18.18 23.90
CA GLN A 207 27.27 18.30 24.64
C GLN A 207 27.03 18.74 26.10
N HIS A 208 28.07 18.66 26.95
CA HIS A 208 28.00 19.26 28.28
C HIS A 208 27.76 20.79 28.17
N GLY A 209 26.83 21.32 28.96
CA GLY A 209 26.46 22.74 28.91
C GLY A 209 25.57 23.15 27.72
N SER A 210 25.10 22.21 26.90
CA SER A 210 24.12 22.48 25.82
C SER A 210 22.67 22.63 26.31
N THR A 211 22.47 22.80 27.61
CA THR A 211 21.15 23.03 28.21
C THR A 211 21.28 24.05 29.35
N THR A 212 20.18 24.75 29.62
CA THR A 212 20.08 25.71 30.72
C THR A 212 18.64 25.76 31.26
N ARG A 213 18.47 26.27 32.48
CA ARG A 213 17.13 26.57 33.01
C ARG A 213 16.52 27.73 32.24
N ALA A 214 15.26 27.56 31.86
CA ALA A 214 14.47 28.54 31.14
C ALA A 214 13.35 29.11 32.03
N PRO A 215 12.79 30.28 31.69
CA PRO A 215 11.57 30.76 32.33
C PRO A 215 10.42 29.74 32.19
N LYS A 216 9.57 29.64 33.23
CA LYS A 216 8.33 28.86 33.18
C LYS A 216 7.32 29.62 32.32
N LEU A 217 6.97 29.04 31.17
CA LEU A 217 5.98 29.59 30.26
C LEU A 217 4.56 29.45 30.82
N LYS A 218 3.63 30.28 30.32
CA LYS A 218 2.21 30.30 30.68
C LYS A 218 1.33 30.47 29.43
N PRO A 219 0.06 30.04 29.48
CA PRO A 219 -0.94 30.42 28.49
C PRO A 219 -0.95 31.93 28.21
N GLY A 220 -0.92 32.31 26.93
CA GLY A 220 -0.83 33.68 26.43
C GLY A 220 0.58 34.21 26.22
N ASP A 221 1.63 33.49 26.66
CA ASP A 221 3.00 33.94 26.45
C ASP A 221 3.39 33.90 24.97
N HIS A 222 4.00 35.00 24.50
CA HIS A 222 4.68 35.08 23.21
C HIS A 222 6.14 34.69 23.38
N VAL A 223 6.60 33.77 22.55
CA VAL A 223 7.94 33.20 22.66
C VAL A 223 8.62 33.17 21.29
N THR A 224 9.89 33.55 21.26
CA THR A 224 10.75 33.41 20.08
C THR A 224 11.82 32.40 20.37
N VAL A 225 11.92 31.36 19.55
CA VAL A 225 13.08 30.45 19.52
C VAL A 225 13.94 30.82 18.32
N GLU A 226 15.25 30.93 18.54
CA GLU A 226 16.22 31.28 17.50
C GLU A 226 17.42 30.35 17.58
N ILE A 227 17.90 29.87 16.44
CA ILE A 227 19.16 29.14 16.31
C ILE A 227 20.06 29.85 15.31
N ASP A 228 21.30 30.11 15.71
CA ASP A 228 22.33 30.82 14.96
C ASP A 228 23.54 29.92 14.76
N ILE A 229 23.87 29.64 13.50
CA ILE A 229 25.03 28.88 13.08
C ILE A 229 26.07 29.85 12.55
N ALA A 230 27.13 30.03 13.34
CA ALA A 230 28.16 31.01 13.04
C ALA A 230 29.56 30.43 13.24
N GLY A 231 30.45 30.74 12.32
CA GLY A 231 31.86 30.37 12.40
C GLY A 231 32.61 30.85 11.17
N SER A 232 33.91 31.07 11.31
CA SER A 232 34.82 31.39 10.19
C SER A 232 35.51 30.15 9.61
N ASP A 233 35.35 28.99 10.25
CA ASP A 233 35.91 27.71 9.80
C ASP A 233 34.90 26.99 8.87
N ASP A 234 35.41 26.39 7.79
CA ASP A 234 34.63 25.68 6.78
C ASP A 234 34.17 24.28 7.24
N LEU A 235 34.82 23.70 8.25
CA LEU A 235 34.50 22.40 8.83
C LEU A 235 33.74 22.52 10.16
N ARG A 236 33.96 23.62 10.89
CA ARG A 236 33.45 23.79 12.25
C ARG A 236 32.64 25.07 12.43
N ALA A 237 31.63 25.02 13.29
CA ALA A 237 30.81 26.17 13.65
C ALA A 237 30.45 26.15 15.14
N ASP A 238 30.03 27.31 15.64
CA ASP A 238 29.31 27.41 16.89
C ASP A 238 27.79 27.44 16.61
N VAL A 239 27.04 26.71 17.42
CA VAL A 239 25.58 26.63 17.38
C VAL A 239 25.04 27.36 18.60
N THR A 240 24.40 28.50 18.39
CA THR A 240 23.78 29.28 19.46
C THR A 240 22.26 29.13 19.40
N ALA A 241 21.67 28.56 20.44
CA ALA A 241 20.22 28.53 20.62
C ALA A 241 19.79 29.60 21.63
N THR A 242 18.73 30.34 21.32
CA THR A 242 18.17 31.40 22.16
C THR A 242 16.66 31.22 22.30
N LEU A 243 16.16 31.30 23.53
CA LEU A 243 14.73 31.45 23.82
C LEU A 243 14.50 32.86 24.38
N LYS A 244 13.60 33.61 23.74
CA LYS A 244 13.16 34.93 24.16
C LYS A 244 11.69 34.86 24.56
N THR A 245 11.37 35.48 25.68
CA THR A 245 10.02 35.74 26.17
C THR A 245 9.89 37.24 26.41
N THR A 246 8.71 37.74 26.74
CA THR A 246 8.51 39.16 27.12
C THR A 246 9.46 39.60 28.25
N ASP A 247 9.70 38.73 29.23
CA ASP A 247 10.37 39.10 30.48
C ASP A 247 11.81 38.55 30.61
N ALA A 248 12.20 37.60 29.76
CA ALA A 248 13.48 36.89 29.89
C ALA A 248 14.04 36.41 28.55
N GLN A 249 15.37 36.35 28.49
CA GLN A 249 16.12 35.72 27.40
C GLN A 249 17.14 34.75 27.98
N VAL A 250 17.14 33.51 27.49
CA VAL A 250 18.15 32.50 27.81
C VAL A 250 18.87 32.04 26.54
N LYS A 251 20.17 31.78 26.66
CA LYS A 251 21.04 31.41 25.56
C LYS A 251 21.91 30.21 25.94
N VAL A 252 22.10 29.32 24.99
CA VAL A 252 23.00 28.17 25.05
C VAL A 252 23.89 28.19 23.80
N THR A 253 25.17 27.86 23.95
CA THR A 253 26.10 27.78 22.81
C THR A 253 26.84 26.45 22.83
N CYS A 254 26.77 25.73 21.71
CA CYS A 254 27.59 24.56 21.43
C CYS A 254 28.76 24.97 20.54
N THR A 255 29.99 24.64 20.91
CA THR A 255 31.19 25.15 20.23
C THR A 255 31.88 24.05 19.44
N ASN A 256 32.57 24.42 18.35
CA ASN A 256 33.39 23.48 17.56
C ASN A 256 32.59 22.28 17.02
N VAL A 257 31.37 22.53 16.52
CA VAL A 257 30.47 21.52 15.94
C VAL A 257 30.85 21.25 14.50
N ASP A 258 30.90 19.97 14.10
CA ASP A 258 31.13 19.57 12.70
C ASP A 258 29.94 19.94 11.82
N ARG A 259 30.18 20.80 10.82
CA ARG A 259 29.12 21.35 9.96
C ARG A 259 28.38 20.26 9.20
N LYS A 260 29.11 19.53 8.36
CA LYS A 260 28.57 18.50 7.45
C LYS A 260 27.91 17.36 8.21
N ARG A 261 28.45 17.01 9.37
CA ARG A 261 27.96 15.89 10.16
C ARG A 261 26.67 16.24 10.92
N PHE A 262 26.47 17.46 11.40
CA PHE A 262 25.38 17.70 12.37
C PHE A 262 24.41 18.84 12.02
N ILE A 263 24.83 19.85 11.27
CA ILE A 263 24.09 21.11 11.17
C ILE A 263 23.86 21.58 9.73
N GLU A 264 24.44 20.93 8.73
CA GLU A 264 24.07 21.15 7.33
C GLU A 264 22.93 20.21 6.91
N GLY A 265 21.84 20.75 6.41
CA GLY A 265 20.66 19.95 6.07
C GLY A 265 19.37 20.74 6.01
N PHE A 266 18.25 20.02 6.00
CA PHE A 266 16.92 20.60 6.11
C PHE A 266 16.70 21.20 7.49
N VAL A 267 15.81 22.19 7.54
CA VAL A 267 15.39 22.86 8.77
C VAL A 267 13.87 22.78 8.91
N GLY A 268 13.37 22.86 10.15
CA GLY A 268 11.96 22.66 10.41
C GLY A 268 11.55 22.99 11.83
N LEU A 269 10.38 22.50 12.20
CA LEU A 269 9.78 22.62 13.52
C LEU A 269 9.75 21.26 14.21
N VAL A 270 9.83 21.27 15.53
CA VAL A 270 9.67 20.06 16.35
C VAL A 270 8.70 20.31 17.50
N SER A 271 7.87 19.32 17.79
CA SER A 271 6.91 19.32 18.90
C SER A 271 6.80 17.92 19.51
N ARG A 272 6.44 17.81 20.80
CA ARG A 272 6.11 16.54 21.47
C ARG A 272 5.22 16.78 22.69
N GLY A 273 4.54 15.75 23.20
CA GLY A 273 3.81 15.76 24.48
C GLY A 273 2.38 16.32 24.42
N GLN A 274 1.96 17.13 25.38
CA GLN A 274 0.61 17.73 25.41
C GLN A 274 0.61 19.26 25.34
N LEU A 275 1.77 19.87 25.13
CA LEU A 275 1.90 21.32 24.98
C LEU A 275 1.10 21.83 23.77
N ASP A 276 0.12 22.70 24.01
CA ASP A 276 -0.66 23.39 22.98
C ASP A 276 -0.04 24.76 22.69
N PHE A 277 0.41 24.94 21.46
CA PHE A 277 0.96 26.19 20.97
C PHE A 277 0.66 26.34 19.48
N GLU A 278 0.72 27.59 19.03
CA GLU A 278 0.70 27.94 17.62
C GLU A 278 2.01 28.61 17.22
N VAL A 279 2.47 28.34 16.00
CA VAL A 279 3.56 29.05 15.36
C VAL A 279 2.93 30.06 14.41
N THR A 280 3.24 31.33 14.64
CA THR A 280 2.73 32.47 13.88
C THR A 280 3.67 32.88 12.75
N GLU A 281 4.96 32.62 12.90
CA GLU A 281 5.95 32.98 11.89
C GLU A 281 7.14 32.01 11.91
N PHE A 282 7.61 31.60 10.72
CA PHE A 282 8.86 30.90 10.52
C PHE A 282 9.79 31.74 9.64
N ARG A 283 10.98 32.04 10.16
CA ARG A 283 11.94 32.97 9.57
C ARG A 283 13.29 32.32 9.36
N VAL A 284 13.94 32.66 8.25
CA VAL A 284 15.30 32.20 7.93
C VAL A 284 16.15 33.40 7.52
N ASP A 285 17.32 33.56 8.13
CA ASP A 285 18.43 34.30 7.54
C ASP A 285 19.32 33.27 6.83
N PRO A 286 19.24 33.19 5.49
CA PRO A 286 19.81 32.06 4.78
C PRO A 286 21.32 32.15 4.62
N GLY A 287 21.96 33.28 4.97
CA GLY A 287 23.34 33.52 4.59
C GLY A 287 23.49 33.44 3.05
N ASP A 288 24.35 32.54 2.57
CA ASP A 288 24.60 32.33 1.14
C ASP A 288 23.67 31.28 0.51
N ASN A 289 22.72 30.72 1.27
CA ASN A 289 21.78 29.71 0.79
C ASN A 289 20.65 30.35 -0.02
N ILE A 290 20.11 29.57 -0.96
CA ILE A 290 18.91 29.92 -1.71
C ILE A 290 17.87 28.81 -1.57
N PRO A 291 16.57 29.13 -1.63
CA PRO A 291 15.53 28.11 -1.65
C PRO A 291 15.71 27.14 -2.83
N LEU A 292 15.47 25.86 -2.58
CA LEU A 292 15.40 24.84 -3.62
C LEU A 292 14.12 25.01 -4.43
N ASN A 293 14.24 24.89 -5.76
CA ASN A 293 13.08 24.85 -6.65
C ASN A 293 12.61 23.40 -6.83
N GLU A 294 12.04 22.82 -5.77
CA GLU A 294 11.58 21.43 -5.81
C GLU A 294 10.17 21.32 -6.40
N PRO A 295 9.95 20.45 -7.40
CA PRO A 295 8.65 20.29 -8.02
C PRO A 295 7.60 19.75 -7.04
N VAL A 296 6.39 20.29 -7.15
CA VAL A 296 5.22 19.86 -6.38
C VAL A 296 4.32 19.02 -7.26
N ASN A 297 4.07 17.78 -6.84
CA ASN A 297 3.12 16.91 -7.52
C ASN A 297 1.72 17.09 -6.93
N GLU A 298 0.78 17.64 -7.70
CA GLU A 298 -0.61 17.89 -7.29
C GLU A 298 -1.43 16.59 -7.27
N LEU A 299 -1.30 15.73 -8.28
CA LEU A 299 -1.92 14.41 -8.31
C LEU A 299 -0.96 13.37 -7.72
N GLN A 300 -1.20 12.93 -6.49
CA GLN A 300 -0.39 11.88 -5.86
C GLN A 300 -0.44 10.59 -6.68
N VAL A 301 -1.65 10.10 -6.97
CA VAL A 301 -1.88 8.95 -7.84
C VAL A 301 -3.34 8.95 -8.33
N CYS A 302 -3.58 8.41 -9.53
CA CYS A 302 -4.90 8.06 -10.01
C CYS A 302 -4.83 6.67 -10.64
N TYR A 303 -5.82 5.82 -10.43
CA TYR A 303 -5.81 4.48 -11.00
C TYR A 303 -7.20 3.97 -11.32
N PRO A 304 -7.37 3.26 -12.46
CA PRO A 304 -8.58 2.52 -12.76
C PRO A 304 -8.63 1.24 -11.92
N LEU A 305 -9.77 0.98 -11.29
CA LEU A 305 -10.10 -0.29 -10.65
C LEU A 305 -10.67 -1.22 -11.72
N GLY A 306 -9.81 -2.06 -12.31
CA GLY A 306 -10.17 -2.90 -13.46
C GLY A 306 -11.31 -3.86 -13.18
N ASP A 307 -11.37 -4.38 -11.97
CA ASP A 307 -12.42 -5.24 -11.42
C ASP A 307 -13.79 -4.55 -11.26
N THR A 308 -13.88 -3.24 -11.50
CA THR A 308 -15.16 -2.50 -11.62
C THR A 308 -15.63 -2.34 -13.07
N LEU A 309 -14.79 -2.70 -14.04
CA LEU A 309 -15.09 -2.58 -15.47
C LEU A 309 -16.29 -3.46 -15.83
N ARG A 310 -17.35 -2.83 -16.33
CA ARG A 310 -18.58 -3.53 -16.73
C ARG A 310 -19.34 -2.75 -17.78
N GLN A 311 -20.15 -3.46 -18.55
CA GLN A 311 -21.08 -2.84 -19.48
C GLN A 311 -22.39 -2.48 -18.76
N ILE A 312 -22.87 -1.25 -18.93
CA ILE A 312 -24.17 -0.76 -18.46
C ILE A 312 -24.84 -0.09 -19.66
N ASP A 313 -26.04 -0.53 -20.03
CA ASP A 313 -26.82 0.02 -21.15
C ASP A 313 -26.04 0.14 -22.48
N GLY A 314 -25.12 -0.80 -22.73
CA GLY A 314 -24.29 -0.85 -23.93
C GLY A 314 -22.96 -0.10 -23.82
N GLU A 315 -22.78 0.74 -22.81
CA GLU A 315 -21.55 1.52 -22.59
C GLU A 315 -20.64 0.83 -21.56
N TRP A 316 -19.33 0.97 -21.72
CA TRP A 316 -18.36 0.43 -20.77
C TRP A 316 -18.05 1.45 -19.69
N HIS A 317 -18.21 1.06 -18.43
CA HIS A 317 -17.92 1.89 -17.27
C HIS A 317 -16.77 1.32 -16.45
N CYS A 318 -15.89 2.18 -15.97
CA CYS A 318 -14.85 1.83 -15.01
C CYS A 318 -14.71 2.92 -13.95
N ARG A 319 -14.48 2.51 -12.71
CA ARG A 319 -14.24 3.40 -11.59
C ARG A 319 -12.76 3.74 -11.45
N PHE A 320 -12.49 5.01 -11.20
CA PHE A 320 -11.17 5.53 -10.88
C PHE A 320 -11.15 6.05 -9.44
N VAL A 321 -10.00 5.89 -8.78
CA VAL A 321 -9.69 6.55 -7.50
C VAL A 321 -8.54 7.50 -7.74
N ALA A 322 -8.71 8.77 -7.36
CA ALA A 322 -7.69 9.81 -7.48
C ALA A 322 -7.39 10.43 -6.11
N ILE A 323 -6.10 10.50 -5.73
CA ILE A 323 -5.62 11.13 -4.51
C ILE A 323 -4.82 12.37 -4.88
N PHE A 324 -5.19 13.52 -4.32
CA PHE A 324 -4.55 14.80 -4.54
C PHE A 324 -3.71 15.22 -3.34
N ARG A 325 -2.76 16.14 -3.56
CA ARG A 325 -1.89 16.66 -2.50
C ARG A 325 -2.63 17.53 -1.48
N GLN A 326 -3.63 18.27 -1.95
CA GLN A 326 -4.41 19.22 -1.16
C GLN A 326 -5.88 19.21 -1.59
N GLU A 327 -6.74 19.83 -0.79
CA GLU A 327 -8.17 19.93 -1.07
C GLU A 327 -8.48 20.62 -2.42
N GLY A 328 -9.66 20.36 -2.94
CA GLY A 328 -10.23 20.97 -4.15
C GLY A 328 -11.74 20.75 -4.15
N GLU A 329 -12.44 21.16 -5.21
CA GLU A 329 -13.89 20.94 -5.31
C GLU A 329 -14.19 19.69 -6.14
N THR A 330 -13.57 19.58 -7.32
CA THR A 330 -13.92 18.57 -8.30
C THR A 330 -12.72 17.96 -9.01
N ALA A 331 -12.85 16.68 -9.34
CA ALA A 331 -11.92 15.95 -10.17
C ALA A 331 -12.63 15.38 -11.40
N GLU A 332 -11.94 15.41 -12.54
CA GLU A 332 -12.47 14.95 -13.83
C GLU A 332 -11.46 14.05 -14.53
N ILE A 333 -11.95 13.01 -15.19
CA ILE A 333 -11.16 12.14 -16.06
C ILE A 333 -11.58 12.38 -17.51
N ARG A 334 -10.60 12.51 -18.40
CA ARG A 334 -10.80 12.61 -19.85
C ARG A 334 -10.08 11.45 -20.51
N ILE A 335 -10.76 10.74 -21.41
CA ILE A 335 -10.23 9.54 -22.05
C ILE A 335 -10.19 9.75 -23.58
N SER A 336 -9.08 9.37 -24.19
CA SER A 336 -8.81 9.52 -25.63
C SER A 336 -8.25 8.22 -26.20
N LEU A 337 -8.43 8.02 -27.52
CA LEU A 337 -7.79 6.94 -28.27
C LEU A 337 -6.34 7.29 -28.67
N ASP A 338 -6.01 8.58 -28.70
CA ASP A 338 -4.66 9.09 -28.95
C ASP A 338 -4.01 9.55 -27.65
N GLU A 339 -2.77 9.13 -27.39
CA GLU A 339 -1.96 9.54 -26.23
C GLU A 339 -1.68 11.06 -26.23
N ASN A 340 -1.56 11.62 -27.44
CA ASN A 340 -1.30 13.03 -27.69
C ASN A 340 -2.32 13.59 -28.70
N PRO A 341 -3.56 13.89 -28.25
CA PRO A 341 -4.59 14.42 -29.15
C PRO A 341 -4.11 15.70 -29.84
N LYS A 342 -4.31 15.80 -31.16
CA LYS A 342 -3.78 16.91 -31.99
C LYS A 342 -4.22 18.30 -31.51
N GLU A 343 -5.44 18.40 -31.01
CA GLU A 343 -6.05 19.64 -30.51
C GLU A 343 -5.84 19.84 -28.99
N GLY A 344 -5.08 18.95 -28.36
CA GLY A 344 -4.81 18.95 -26.93
C GLY A 344 -5.89 18.27 -26.09
N TRP A 345 -5.56 18.01 -24.83
CA TRP A 345 -6.46 17.36 -23.88
C TRP A 345 -7.65 18.23 -23.46
N GLN A 346 -7.58 19.54 -23.70
CA GLN A 346 -8.63 20.52 -23.39
C GLN A 346 -9.91 20.29 -24.19
N VAL A 347 -9.82 19.73 -25.40
CA VAL A 347 -10.99 19.48 -26.25
C VAL A 347 -11.61 18.09 -26.06
N ILE A 348 -10.89 17.18 -25.39
CA ILE A 348 -11.39 15.84 -25.10
C ILE A 348 -12.55 15.94 -24.11
N ALA A 349 -13.64 15.24 -24.41
CA ALA A 349 -14.82 15.22 -23.56
C ALA A 349 -14.51 14.61 -22.17
N GLN A 350 -15.24 15.07 -21.17
CA GLN A 350 -15.18 14.51 -19.83
C GLN A 350 -15.80 13.10 -19.85
N ALA A 351 -15.01 12.08 -19.50
CA ALA A 351 -15.46 10.71 -19.38
C ALA A 351 -16.15 10.45 -18.02
N GLY A 352 -15.73 11.16 -16.97
CA GLY A 352 -16.31 11.06 -15.63
C GLY A 352 -15.92 12.25 -14.74
N LYS A 353 -16.70 12.49 -13.68
CA LYS A 353 -16.46 13.54 -12.69
C LYS A 353 -16.85 13.10 -11.28
N GLY A 354 -16.06 13.50 -10.29
CA GLY A 354 -16.29 13.24 -8.87
C GLY A 354 -15.95 14.46 -8.01
N SER A 355 -16.45 14.47 -6.77
CA SER A 355 -16.09 15.48 -5.78
C SER A 355 -14.78 15.11 -5.08
N ILE A 356 -13.95 16.10 -4.76
CA ILE A 356 -12.76 15.89 -3.94
C ILE A 356 -13.16 16.01 -2.47
N ILE A 357 -12.96 14.95 -1.69
CA ILE A 357 -13.49 14.85 -0.33
C ILE A 357 -12.35 14.67 0.69
N THR A 358 -12.45 15.43 1.78
CA THR A 358 -11.65 15.26 3.01
C THR A 358 -12.61 15.09 4.20
N ASN A 359 -12.44 14.02 4.98
CA ASN A 359 -13.30 13.72 6.13
C ASN A 359 -12.61 12.80 7.16
N GLY A 360 -13.34 12.12 8.05
CA GLY A 360 -12.75 11.26 9.09
C GLY A 360 -11.87 10.09 8.61
N PHE A 361 -11.93 9.71 7.33
CA PHE A 361 -11.14 8.62 6.73
C PHE A 361 -10.67 8.91 5.29
N ARG A 362 -10.90 10.13 4.76
CA ARG A 362 -10.46 10.52 3.41
C ARG A 362 -9.62 11.78 3.45
N ARG A 363 -8.62 11.88 2.55
CA ARG A 363 -7.82 13.09 2.35
C ARG A 363 -7.73 13.39 0.87
N ALA A 364 -8.32 14.51 0.47
CA ALA A 364 -8.30 15.03 -0.89
C ALA A 364 -8.44 13.91 -1.94
N THR A 365 -9.46 13.07 -1.77
CA THR A 365 -9.68 11.89 -2.62
C THR A 365 -10.97 12.05 -3.41
N ALA A 366 -10.96 11.61 -4.67
CA ALA A 366 -12.14 11.54 -5.51
C ALA A 366 -12.35 10.13 -6.05
N VAL A 367 -13.60 9.68 -6.04
CA VAL A 367 -14.07 8.48 -6.75
C VAL A 367 -14.78 8.95 -8.01
N ILE A 368 -14.39 8.42 -9.16
CA ILE A 368 -14.83 8.91 -10.47
C ILE A 368 -15.25 7.72 -11.32
N ASP A 369 -16.56 7.54 -11.50
CA ASP A 369 -17.10 6.57 -12.45
C ASP A 369 -17.04 7.15 -13.87
N CYS A 370 -16.30 6.49 -14.76
CA CYS A 370 -16.03 6.97 -16.11
C CYS A 370 -16.71 6.08 -17.16
N VAL A 371 -17.20 6.71 -18.24
CA VAL A 371 -17.64 6.02 -19.46
C VAL A 371 -16.48 5.96 -20.44
N LEU A 372 -16.15 4.76 -20.93
CA LEU A 372 -15.08 4.57 -21.90
C LEU A 372 -15.56 4.97 -23.31
N PRO A 373 -14.73 5.69 -24.10
CA PRO A 373 -15.10 6.12 -25.45
C PRO A 373 -15.05 4.99 -26.49
N ALA A 374 -14.54 3.81 -26.12
CA ALA A 374 -14.43 2.64 -26.98
C ALA A 374 -14.45 1.35 -26.15
N GLU A 375 -14.60 0.23 -26.85
CA GLU A 375 -14.55 -1.10 -26.24
C GLU A 375 -13.13 -1.40 -25.71
N PRO A 376 -13.00 -1.86 -24.46
CA PRO A 376 -11.72 -2.05 -23.77
C PRO A 376 -10.81 -3.13 -24.37
N ASP A 377 -11.33 -3.98 -25.24
CA ASP A 377 -10.61 -5.00 -25.99
C ASP A 377 -10.26 -4.56 -27.43
N ALA A 378 -10.95 -3.55 -27.96
CA ALA A 378 -10.72 -3.10 -29.34
C ALA A 378 -9.45 -2.25 -29.48
N VAL A 379 -9.28 -1.27 -28.57
CA VAL A 379 -8.27 -0.21 -28.71
C VAL A 379 -7.61 0.11 -27.38
N GLU A 380 -6.33 0.47 -27.43
CA GLU A 380 -5.66 1.07 -26.29
C GLU A 380 -6.19 2.48 -26.10
N MET A 381 -6.40 2.88 -24.85
CA MET A 381 -6.90 4.21 -24.51
C MET A 381 -5.94 4.89 -23.54
N TYR A 382 -6.03 6.22 -23.49
CA TYR A 382 -5.21 7.07 -22.65
C TYR A 382 -6.07 8.04 -21.88
N TYR A 383 -5.62 8.47 -20.71
CA TYR A 383 -6.40 9.38 -19.88
C TYR A 383 -5.58 10.45 -19.16
N THR A 384 -6.24 11.59 -18.94
CA THR A 384 -5.73 12.68 -18.09
C THR A 384 -6.66 12.94 -16.92
N VAL A 385 -6.08 13.41 -15.83
CA VAL A 385 -6.76 13.77 -14.59
C VAL A 385 -6.72 15.27 -14.42
N TRP A 386 -7.88 15.83 -14.12
CA TRP A 386 -8.08 17.26 -13.97
C TRP A 386 -8.62 17.55 -12.58
N LYS A 387 -8.06 18.57 -11.94
CA LYS A 387 -8.52 19.10 -10.66
C LYS A 387 -8.97 20.54 -10.88
N ASP A 388 -10.22 20.84 -10.54
CA ASP A 388 -10.79 22.19 -10.62
C ASP A 388 -10.55 22.86 -11.99
N GLY A 389 -10.66 22.10 -13.07
CA GLY A 389 -10.46 22.56 -14.45
C GLY A 389 -9.01 22.63 -14.92
N VAL A 390 -8.03 22.20 -14.12
CA VAL A 390 -6.60 22.17 -14.47
C VAL A 390 -6.10 20.74 -14.64
N ASN A 391 -5.37 20.46 -15.72
CA ASN A 391 -4.74 19.16 -15.94
C ASN A 391 -3.56 18.99 -14.95
N VAL A 392 -3.67 18.00 -14.08
CA VAL A 392 -2.69 17.69 -13.02
C VAL A 392 -2.02 16.32 -13.23
N THR A 393 -2.14 15.76 -14.43
CA THR A 393 -1.67 14.39 -14.75
C THR A 393 -0.15 14.25 -14.63
N ALA A 394 0.60 15.24 -15.10
CA ALA A 394 2.05 15.20 -15.14
C ALA A 394 2.64 15.05 -13.72
N ASP A 395 3.66 14.20 -13.58
CA ASP A 395 4.46 14.13 -12.35
C ASP A 395 5.75 14.94 -12.55
N PRO A 396 5.85 16.16 -12.00
CA PRO A 396 7.00 17.01 -12.22
C PRO A 396 8.28 16.48 -11.55
N ARG A 397 8.19 15.43 -10.72
CA ARG A 397 9.34 14.74 -10.13
C ARG A 397 9.96 13.70 -11.06
N SER A 398 9.26 13.27 -12.12
CA SER A 398 9.74 12.19 -12.99
C SER A 398 11.00 12.55 -13.78
N ARG A 399 11.35 13.84 -13.87
CA ARG A 399 12.53 14.47 -14.51
C ARG A 399 12.85 14.04 -15.95
N ALA A 400 12.13 13.07 -16.52
CA ALA A 400 12.45 12.40 -17.78
C ALA A 400 11.22 11.92 -18.59
N ARG A 401 10.01 11.86 -18.00
CA ARG A 401 8.83 11.30 -18.67
C ARG A 401 7.60 12.15 -18.43
N ASP A 402 7.22 12.96 -19.43
CA ASP A 402 5.84 13.42 -19.55
C ASP A 402 5.00 12.22 -19.99
N TYR A 403 4.06 11.80 -19.15
CA TYR A 403 3.17 10.69 -19.43
C TYR A 403 1.74 11.03 -19.10
N VAL A 404 0.84 10.33 -19.78
CA VAL A 404 -0.58 10.25 -19.45
C VAL A 404 -0.89 8.83 -18.96
N GLY A 405 -2.04 8.68 -18.32
CA GLY A 405 -2.54 7.36 -17.99
C GLY A 405 -2.80 6.51 -19.24
N ARG A 406 -2.75 5.19 -19.11
CA ARG A 406 -3.00 4.21 -20.16
C ARG A 406 -3.97 3.15 -19.65
N LEU A 407 -4.86 2.74 -20.53
CA LEU A 407 -5.76 1.60 -20.38
C LEU A 407 -5.38 0.60 -21.49
N PRO A 408 -4.58 -0.43 -21.18
CA PRO A 408 -4.18 -1.44 -22.15
C PRO A 408 -5.39 -2.18 -22.72
N ARG A 409 -5.27 -2.71 -23.94
CA ARG A 409 -6.31 -3.59 -24.51
C ARG A 409 -6.44 -4.87 -23.70
N LEU A 410 -7.67 -5.22 -23.35
CA LEU A 410 -8.00 -6.48 -22.68
C LEU A 410 -8.27 -7.58 -23.71
N VAL A 411 -7.21 -8.21 -24.22
CA VAL A 411 -7.28 -9.25 -25.25
C VAL A 411 -6.26 -10.35 -25.02
N ALA A 412 -6.59 -11.58 -25.45
CA ALA A 412 -5.67 -12.70 -25.37
C ALA A 412 -4.43 -12.53 -26.27
N PRO A 413 -3.22 -12.86 -25.79
CA PRO A 413 -2.94 -13.42 -24.47
C PRO A 413 -3.07 -12.35 -23.38
N TYR A 414 -3.83 -12.64 -22.34
CA TYR A 414 -3.98 -11.73 -21.20
C TYR A 414 -2.73 -11.79 -20.35
N ARG A 415 -2.03 -10.65 -20.24
CA ARG A 415 -0.77 -10.54 -19.51
C ARG A 415 -1.00 -9.86 -18.17
N LEU A 416 -0.74 -10.59 -17.10
CA LEU A 416 -0.94 -10.14 -15.72
C LEU A 416 0.42 -10.09 -15.00
N CYS A 417 0.57 -9.11 -14.12
CA CYS A 417 1.70 -9.03 -13.19
C CYS A 417 1.18 -9.10 -11.75
N GLY A 418 1.61 -10.12 -11.01
CA GLY A 418 1.33 -10.25 -9.58
C GLY A 418 2.43 -9.58 -8.77
N LEU A 419 2.05 -8.56 -8.00
CA LEU A 419 2.94 -7.81 -7.11
C LEU A 419 2.46 -7.96 -5.67
N SER A 420 3.38 -8.36 -4.80
CA SER A 420 3.23 -8.23 -3.34
C SER A 420 4.28 -7.25 -2.82
N CYS A 421 3.93 -6.47 -1.82
CA CYS A 421 4.49 -5.14 -1.60
C CYS A 421 5.24 -5.09 -0.27
N HIS A 422 6.51 -4.69 -0.29
CA HIS A 422 7.34 -4.45 0.90
C HIS A 422 8.39 -3.36 0.64
N ALA A 423 7.94 -2.15 0.34
CA ALA A 423 8.87 -1.11 -0.08
C ALA A 423 9.30 -0.13 1.04
N ILE A 424 8.99 -0.40 2.31
CA ILE A 424 9.15 0.62 3.37
C ILE A 424 10.07 0.24 4.53
N SER A 425 10.51 -1.00 4.76
CA SER A 425 11.45 -1.21 5.87
C SER A 425 12.29 -2.48 5.79
N GLY A 426 13.59 -2.31 6.02
CA GLY A 426 14.36 -3.31 6.75
C GLY A 426 15.48 -4.04 6.02
N SER A 427 16.05 -3.53 4.92
CA SER A 427 17.34 -4.03 4.42
C SER A 427 18.01 -3.02 3.49
N LYS A 428 19.35 -3.00 3.47
CA LYS A 428 20.13 -2.17 2.55
C LYS A 428 19.90 -2.70 1.13
N PRO A 429 19.34 -1.92 0.17
CA PRO A 429 19.23 -2.39 -1.20
C PRO A 429 20.62 -2.67 -1.77
N GLY A 430 20.82 -3.90 -2.27
CA GLY A 430 22.03 -4.32 -2.98
C GLY A 430 22.14 -3.81 -4.43
N LEU A 431 21.36 -2.80 -4.81
CA LEU A 431 21.46 -2.19 -6.14
C LEU A 431 22.70 -1.29 -6.18
N LYS A 432 23.64 -1.58 -7.09
CA LYS A 432 24.96 -0.93 -7.22
C LYS A 432 24.93 0.60 -7.46
N ARG A 433 23.76 1.24 -7.47
CA ARG A 433 23.53 2.64 -7.87
C ARG A 433 22.70 3.48 -6.90
N THR A 434 22.31 2.98 -5.73
CA THR A 434 21.62 3.81 -4.74
C THR A 434 22.57 4.88 -4.20
N ALA A 435 22.31 6.14 -4.51
CA ALA A 435 23.08 7.25 -3.97
C ALA A 435 22.77 7.43 -2.48
N LYS A 436 23.73 7.94 -1.71
CA LYS A 436 23.68 8.21 -0.26
C LYS A 436 22.45 9.01 0.23
N TYR A 437 21.68 9.59 -0.68
CA TYR A 437 20.47 10.38 -0.42
C TYR A 437 19.18 9.55 -0.33
N GLN A 438 19.19 8.31 -0.81
CA GLN A 438 18.04 7.39 -0.75
C GLN A 438 18.10 6.47 0.48
N GLU A 439 19.05 6.73 1.38
CA GLU A 439 19.49 5.73 2.34
C GLU A 439 18.67 5.63 3.62
N ASN A 440 17.61 6.40 3.92
CA ASN A 440 16.95 6.32 5.24
C ASN A 440 15.40 6.40 5.26
N TRP A 441 14.83 5.54 6.12
CA TRP A 441 13.42 5.27 6.51
C TRP A 441 12.49 4.59 5.51
N ILE A 442 12.66 4.80 4.20
CA ILE A 442 11.88 4.10 3.15
C ILE A 442 12.89 3.35 2.27
N HIS A 443 13.40 2.24 2.78
CA HIS A 443 14.63 1.60 2.27
C HIS A 443 14.44 0.77 0.99
N GLU A 444 13.22 0.58 0.50
CA GLU A 444 12.93 -0.52 -0.43
C GLU A 444 11.95 -0.13 -1.55
N GLN A 445 11.87 1.15 -1.92
CA GLN A 445 11.18 1.52 -3.16
C GLN A 445 12.09 1.22 -4.36
N PRO A 446 11.60 0.51 -5.39
CA PRO A 446 12.38 0.29 -6.60
C PRO A 446 12.82 1.62 -7.22
N LEU A 447 14.05 1.67 -7.71
CA LEU A 447 14.57 2.85 -8.42
C LEU A 447 13.73 3.13 -9.68
N LEU A 448 13.82 4.36 -10.20
CA LEU A 448 13.19 4.74 -11.47
C LEU A 448 13.47 3.74 -12.60
N ASP A 449 14.71 3.23 -12.65
CA ASP A 449 15.14 2.26 -13.66
C ASP A 449 14.72 0.82 -13.36
N ALA A 450 14.30 0.49 -12.13
CA ALA A 450 13.96 -0.87 -11.75
C ALA A 450 12.75 -1.38 -12.52
N PHE A 451 11.79 -0.52 -12.84
CA PHE A 451 10.60 -0.88 -13.61
C PHE A 451 10.77 -0.67 -15.13
N LEU A 452 11.96 -0.28 -15.61
CA LEU A 452 12.21 -0.04 -17.04
C LEU A 452 11.80 -1.25 -17.89
N TYR A 453 12.05 -2.45 -17.38
CA TYR A 453 11.72 -3.67 -18.09
C TYR A 453 10.26 -4.07 -17.97
N ILE A 454 9.54 -3.65 -16.91
CA ILE A 454 8.09 -3.92 -16.78
C ILE A 454 7.32 -3.42 -18.00
N GLU A 455 7.70 -2.27 -18.58
CA GLU A 455 7.11 -1.78 -19.84
C GLU A 455 7.23 -2.78 -20.99
N LEU A 456 8.34 -3.50 -21.08
CA LEU A 456 8.62 -4.43 -22.18
C LEU A 456 7.79 -5.72 -22.08
N PHE A 457 7.24 -6.04 -20.92
CA PHE A 457 6.33 -7.19 -20.76
C PHE A 457 4.96 -6.92 -21.38
N ASP A 458 4.58 -5.64 -21.53
CA ASP A 458 3.27 -5.21 -22.02
C ASP A 458 2.12 -5.85 -21.20
N PHE A 459 2.22 -5.72 -19.87
CA PHE A 459 1.14 -6.16 -19.00
C PHE A 459 -0.15 -5.37 -19.28
N GLN A 460 -1.27 -6.04 -19.13
CA GLN A 460 -2.60 -5.45 -19.21
C GLN A 460 -3.12 -5.14 -17.81
N VAL A 461 -2.91 -6.06 -16.88
CA VAL A 461 -3.48 -6.03 -15.54
C VAL A 461 -2.37 -6.14 -14.48
N MET A 462 -2.42 -5.26 -13.49
CA MET A 462 -1.58 -5.32 -12.30
C MET A 462 -2.43 -5.82 -11.13
N LEU A 463 -2.05 -6.96 -10.58
CA LEU A 463 -2.68 -7.56 -9.40
C LEU A 463 -1.81 -7.28 -8.18
N TRP A 464 -2.28 -6.36 -7.34
CA TRP A 464 -1.64 -5.95 -6.11
C TRP A 464 -2.25 -6.73 -4.95
N GLU A 465 -1.44 -7.51 -4.24
CA GLU A 465 -1.92 -8.32 -3.14
C GLU A 465 -0.99 -8.27 -1.94
N ASP A 466 -1.62 -8.20 -0.76
CA ASP A 466 -0.98 -8.27 0.54
C ASP A 466 0.06 -7.15 0.76
N ASP A 467 -0.19 -6.33 1.78
CA ASP A 467 0.73 -5.29 2.25
C ASP A 467 0.93 -4.14 1.25
N VAL A 468 -0.13 -3.76 0.55
CA VAL A 468 -0.15 -2.70 -0.49
C VAL A 468 0.35 -1.37 0.01
N TRP A 469 0.09 -1.02 1.26
CA TRP A 469 0.59 0.21 1.85
C TRP A 469 1.01 0.05 3.32
N TYR A 470 0.73 -1.07 3.99
CA TYR A 470 1.35 -1.43 5.26
C TYR A 470 1.15 -0.39 6.38
N LEU A 471 -0.12 -0.10 6.74
CA LEU A 471 -0.46 0.92 7.75
C LEU A 471 0.04 0.60 9.16
N GLU A 472 0.51 -0.63 9.37
CA GLU A 472 0.88 -1.19 10.66
C GLU A 472 2.32 -0.89 11.10
N LEU A 473 3.35 -1.31 10.34
CA LEU A 473 4.74 -1.36 10.86
C LEU A 473 5.54 -0.07 10.73
N VAL A 474 5.10 0.89 9.91
CA VAL A 474 5.94 2.06 9.60
C VAL A 474 5.69 3.22 10.57
N LEU A 475 4.44 3.44 11.01
CA LEU A 475 4.06 4.68 11.71
C LEU A 475 2.92 4.63 12.75
N TYR A 476 2.31 3.46 13.08
CA TYR A 476 1.12 3.36 13.96
C TYR A 476 0.22 4.61 13.83
N THR A 477 -0.28 4.82 12.61
CA THR A 477 -0.73 6.14 12.15
C THR A 477 -1.80 6.72 13.07
N THR A 478 -1.50 7.74 13.88
CA THR A 478 -2.46 8.20 14.90
C THR A 478 -3.57 9.05 14.28
N SER A 479 -3.45 9.44 13.01
CA SER A 479 -4.46 10.17 12.25
C SER A 479 -4.67 9.64 10.84
N THR A 480 -5.77 10.06 10.21
CA THR A 480 -6.03 9.84 8.78
C THR A 480 -4.95 10.46 7.89
N ASP A 481 -4.39 11.60 8.31
CA ASP A 481 -3.34 12.32 7.58
C ASP A 481 -2.07 11.47 7.48
N ASP A 482 -1.68 10.86 8.60
CA ASP A 482 -0.50 9.99 8.67
C ASP A 482 -0.72 8.70 7.86
N ALA A 483 -1.93 8.13 7.92
CA ALA A 483 -2.30 6.98 7.10
C ALA A 483 -2.19 7.28 5.59
N TYR A 484 -2.75 8.41 5.15
CA TYR A 484 -2.62 8.85 3.75
C TYR A 484 -1.17 9.18 3.38
N LYS A 485 -0.35 9.66 4.32
CA LYS A 485 1.07 9.87 4.07
C LYS A 485 1.78 8.56 3.75
N ILE A 486 1.54 7.51 4.53
CA ILE A 486 2.08 6.17 4.26
C ILE A 486 1.59 5.66 2.89
N ILE A 487 0.28 5.71 2.62
CA ILE A 487 -0.31 5.25 1.36
C ILE A 487 0.28 5.98 0.15
N THR A 488 0.41 7.31 0.23
CA THR A 488 0.93 8.13 -0.88
C THR A 488 2.45 8.03 -1.04
N ILE A 489 3.19 7.67 0.00
CA ILE A 489 4.60 7.28 -0.13
C ILE A 489 4.72 5.99 -0.94
N THR A 490 3.84 5.01 -0.70
CA THR A 490 3.87 3.73 -1.41
C THR A 490 3.39 3.85 -2.85
N LEU A 491 2.21 4.41 -3.06
CA LEU A 491 1.55 4.46 -4.37
C LEU A 491 1.87 5.71 -5.17
N GLY A 492 2.19 6.82 -4.50
CA GLY A 492 2.44 8.12 -5.11
C GLY A 492 3.93 8.38 -5.40
N ASN A 493 4.82 7.42 -5.19
CA ASN A 493 6.19 7.50 -5.69
C ASN A 493 6.16 7.55 -7.24
N PRO A 494 7.01 8.35 -7.93
CA PRO A 494 6.98 8.48 -9.38
C PRO A 494 6.89 7.17 -10.17
N VAL A 495 7.55 6.10 -9.69
CA VAL A 495 7.59 4.81 -10.39
C VAL A 495 6.33 3.99 -10.16
N THR A 496 5.92 3.81 -8.91
CA THR A 496 4.68 3.11 -8.55
C THR A 496 3.45 3.84 -9.10
N ARG A 497 3.42 5.17 -8.99
CA ARG A 497 2.39 6.03 -9.56
C ARG A 497 2.24 5.79 -11.05
N TRP A 498 3.36 5.75 -11.77
CA TRP A 498 3.36 5.50 -13.20
C TRP A 498 2.79 4.11 -13.53
N GLN A 499 3.14 3.06 -12.78
CA GLN A 499 2.56 1.72 -12.96
C GLN A 499 1.05 1.68 -12.73
N MET A 500 0.61 2.25 -11.60
CA MET A 500 -0.80 2.37 -11.23
C MET A 500 -1.60 3.12 -12.30
N MET A 501 -0.98 4.09 -12.99
CA MET A 501 -1.63 4.89 -14.01
C MET A 501 -1.70 4.22 -15.40
N ARG A 502 -0.95 3.15 -15.64
CA ARG A 502 -0.76 2.59 -17.00
C ARG A 502 -1.38 1.21 -17.23
N HIS A 503 -2.08 0.68 -16.23
CA HIS A 503 -2.64 -0.66 -16.24
C HIS A 503 -4.02 -0.68 -15.60
N TRP A 504 -4.77 -1.75 -15.85
CA TRP A 504 -5.95 -2.07 -15.06
C TRP A 504 -5.52 -2.65 -13.71
N ASN A 505 -5.90 -2.01 -12.60
CA ASN A 505 -5.45 -2.44 -11.28
C ASN A 505 -6.53 -3.26 -10.60
N VAL A 506 -6.11 -4.34 -9.95
CA VAL A 506 -6.90 -5.08 -8.97
C VAL A 506 -6.14 -5.05 -7.67
N ILE A 507 -6.76 -4.52 -6.62
CA ILE A 507 -6.12 -4.36 -5.32
C ILE A 507 -6.83 -5.27 -4.32
N ASN A 508 -6.06 -6.17 -3.72
CA ASN A 508 -6.52 -7.12 -2.73
C ASN A 508 -5.67 -7.01 -1.45
N PRO A 509 -6.08 -6.18 -0.48
CA PRO A 509 -5.24 -5.78 0.63
C PRO A 509 -5.04 -6.91 1.64
N GLY A 510 -3.86 -6.90 2.26
CA GLY A 510 -3.52 -7.74 3.39
C GLY A 510 -4.14 -7.26 4.70
N ASP A 511 -3.88 -7.97 5.78
CA ASP A 511 -4.27 -7.53 7.13
C ASP A 511 -3.44 -6.33 7.62
N HIS A 512 -2.14 -6.30 7.32
CA HIS A 512 -1.28 -5.20 7.75
C HIS A 512 -1.71 -3.86 7.12
N ASP A 513 -2.37 -3.92 5.97
CA ASP A 513 -3.01 -2.76 5.33
C ASP A 513 -4.11 -2.13 6.19
N TYR A 514 -4.73 -2.90 7.08
CA TYR A 514 -5.71 -2.42 8.06
C TYR A 514 -5.07 -1.94 9.37
N GLY A 515 -3.76 -2.11 9.54
CA GLY A 515 -3.08 -1.86 10.81
C GLY A 515 -3.16 -3.03 11.80
N MET A 516 -3.29 -4.26 11.31
CA MET A 516 -3.33 -5.49 12.11
C MET A 516 -2.45 -6.57 11.48
N ASP A 517 -1.64 -7.24 12.29
CA ASP A 517 -0.99 -8.48 11.90
C ASP A 517 -1.74 -9.67 12.53
N ASP A 518 -1.88 -10.74 11.76
CA ASP A 518 -2.45 -12.04 12.14
C ASP A 518 -3.83 -12.01 12.84
N VAL A 519 -4.58 -10.90 12.72
CA VAL A 519 -5.99 -10.81 13.15
C VAL A 519 -6.90 -10.93 11.95
N LYS A 520 -7.68 -12.01 11.86
CA LYS A 520 -8.61 -12.25 10.75
C LYS A 520 -9.99 -12.67 11.24
N GLY A 521 -10.96 -12.74 10.33
CA GLY A 521 -12.26 -13.34 10.65
C GLY A 521 -13.04 -12.56 11.72
N PRO A 522 -13.74 -13.25 12.64
CA PRO A 522 -14.52 -12.65 13.72
C PRO A 522 -13.73 -11.71 14.64
N GLU A 523 -12.44 -11.96 14.84
CA GLU A 523 -11.56 -11.16 15.68
C GLU A 523 -11.47 -9.72 15.18
N GLN A 524 -11.41 -9.51 13.86
CA GLN A 524 -11.38 -8.16 13.30
C GLN A 524 -12.64 -7.35 13.62
N ILE A 525 -13.81 -8.00 13.72
CA ILE A 525 -15.05 -7.33 14.13
C ILE A 525 -14.96 -6.97 15.62
N ALA A 526 -14.47 -7.89 16.46
CA ALA A 526 -14.34 -7.66 17.89
C ALA A 526 -13.40 -6.48 18.20
N ILE A 527 -12.23 -6.40 17.57
CA ILE A 527 -11.27 -5.30 17.79
C ILE A 527 -11.85 -3.96 17.32
N ARG A 528 -12.60 -3.93 16.22
CA ARG A 528 -13.25 -2.70 15.73
C ARG A 528 -14.44 -2.24 16.57
N THR A 529 -14.95 -3.06 17.48
CA THR A 529 -16.20 -2.76 18.21
C THR A 529 -16.06 -2.77 19.73
N LYS A 530 -14.99 -3.34 20.29
CA LYS A 530 -14.80 -3.50 21.74
C LYS A 530 -13.55 -2.77 22.24
N LEU A 531 -13.73 -1.98 23.29
CA LEU A 531 -12.62 -1.37 24.04
C LEU A 531 -11.84 -2.43 24.83
N GLY A 532 -10.58 -2.14 25.15
CA GLY A 532 -9.76 -2.96 26.04
C GLY A 532 -9.14 -4.21 25.41
N LEU A 533 -9.22 -4.36 24.08
CA LEU A 533 -8.54 -5.44 23.33
C LEU A 533 -7.13 -5.04 22.86
N GLY A 534 -6.58 -3.96 23.43
CA GLY A 534 -5.24 -3.42 23.22
C GLY A 534 -4.96 -2.87 21.81
N GLN A 535 -6.00 -2.57 21.04
CA GLN A 535 -5.96 -1.56 19.99
C GLN A 535 -7.18 -0.63 20.15
N ASP A 536 -7.06 0.63 19.72
CA ASP A 536 -8.15 1.59 19.74
C ASP A 536 -9.19 1.24 18.64
N PRO A 537 -10.46 0.97 18.98
CA PRO A 537 -11.49 0.70 17.98
C PRO A 537 -11.65 1.83 16.96
N GLU A 538 -11.45 3.10 17.35
CA GLU A 538 -11.56 4.22 16.41
C GLU A 538 -10.42 4.24 15.39
N TYR A 539 -9.19 3.89 15.81
CA TYR A 539 -8.04 3.68 14.92
C TYR A 539 -8.37 2.59 13.91
N MET A 540 -8.87 1.46 14.40
CA MET A 540 -9.13 0.28 13.58
C MET A 540 -10.27 0.49 12.59
N GLN A 541 -11.37 1.10 13.04
CA GLN A 541 -12.48 1.47 12.16
C GLN A 541 -12.01 2.44 11.07
N ARG A 542 -11.20 3.45 11.42
CA ARG A 542 -10.69 4.43 10.47
C ARG A 542 -9.85 3.76 9.39
N ASN A 543 -8.85 2.94 9.76
CA ASN A 543 -8.01 2.25 8.79
C ASN A 543 -8.83 1.33 7.90
N PHE A 544 -9.78 0.61 8.47
CA PHE A 544 -10.71 -0.21 7.71
C PHE A 544 -11.47 0.60 6.65
N GLN A 545 -12.01 1.76 7.04
CA GLN A 545 -12.68 2.67 6.11
C GLN A 545 -11.75 3.21 5.02
N ILE A 546 -10.52 3.60 5.38
CA ILE A 546 -9.51 4.07 4.41
C ILE A 546 -9.27 3.00 3.35
N VAL A 547 -8.96 1.77 3.78
CA VAL A 547 -8.66 0.67 2.87
C VAL A 547 -9.85 0.35 1.98
N GLN A 548 -11.06 0.25 2.54
CA GLN A 548 -12.26 -0.05 1.75
C GLN A 548 -12.52 1.00 0.68
N HIS A 549 -12.34 2.27 1.06
CA HIS A 549 -12.49 3.36 0.14
C HIS A 549 -11.50 3.25 -1.04
N LEU A 550 -10.24 2.90 -0.78
CA LEU A 550 -9.21 2.89 -1.81
C LEU A 550 -9.25 1.66 -2.73
N ILE A 551 -9.71 0.49 -2.25
CA ILE A 551 -9.72 -0.73 -3.08
C ILE A 551 -10.99 -0.90 -3.92
N ALA A 552 -12.11 -0.29 -3.51
CA ALA A 552 -13.41 -0.43 -4.16
C ALA A 552 -13.98 0.91 -4.65
N GLY A 553 -13.41 2.03 -4.22
CA GLY A 553 -13.98 3.36 -4.41
C GLY A 553 -15.33 3.51 -3.69
N ASP A 554 -15.51 2.83 -2.55
CA ASP A 554 -16.72 2.98 -1.75
C ASP A 554 -16.72 4.35 -1.07
N ASP A 555 -17.73 5.18 -1.33
CA ASP A 555 -17.79 6.49 -0.71
C ASP A 555 -17.93 6.39 0.81
N ASN A 556 -18.76 5.51 1.35
CA ASN A 556 -19.04 5.45 2.79
C ASN A 556 -18.95 4.03 3.32
N PRO A 557 -17.75 3.42 3.34
CA PRO A 557 -17.57 2.07 3.85
C PRO A 557 -17.86 2.02 5.36
N SER A 558 -18.44 0.90 5.78
CA SER A 558 -18.66 0.63 7.20
C SER A 558 -17.31 0.41 7.91
N GLY A 559 -17.13 1.04 9.06
CA GLY A 559 -15.98 0.78 9.93
C GLY A 559 -16.13 -0.46 10.79
N ILE A 560 -17.34 -1.01 10.93
CA ILE A 560 -17.68 -2.04 11.92
C ILE A 560 -18.20 -3.34 11.31
N GLU A 561 -18.55 -3.34 10.02
CA GLU A 561 -19.04 -4.52 9.31
C GLU A 561 -17.98 -5.04 8.35
N ASN A 562 -18.02 -6.35 8.07
CA ASN A 562 -17.23 -6.95 7.00
C ASN A 562 -17.97 -6.77 5.66
N PRO A 563 -17.35 -6.16 4.64
CA PRO A 563 -17.95 -6.03 3.32
C PRO A 563 -17.80 -7.34 2.53
N LYS A 564 -18.71 -7.54 1.58
CA LYS A 564 -18.64 -8.62 0.60
C LYS A 564 -17.70 -8.20 -0.52
N ARG A 565 -16.41 -8.52 -0.36
CA ARG A 565 -15.38 -8.14 -1.33
C ARG A 565 -15.23 -9.13 -2.48
N TRP A 566 -15.71 -10.36 -2.31
CA TRP A 566 -15.55 -11.36 -3.34
C TRP A 566 -16.35 -10.97 -4.59
N ARG A 567 -15.68 -11.07 -5.73
CA ARG A 567 -16.20 -10.57 -7.00
C ARG A 567 -15.52 -11.25 -8.17
N ARG A 568 -16.22 -11.22 -9.30
CA ARG A 568 -15.72 -11.73 -10.58
C ARG A 568 -15.55 -10.57 -11.53
N TRP A 569 -14.38 -10.48 -12.14
CA TRP A 569 -14.15 -9.66 -13.32
C TRP A 569 -14.02 -10.56 -14.54
N LYS A 570 -15.05 -10.54 -15.38
CA LYS A 570 -15.07 -11.28 -16.66
C LYS A 570 -14.56 -10.34 -17.75
N MET A 571 -13.56 -10.78 -18.51
CA MET A 571 -12.98 -9.97 -19.58
C MET A 571 -14.00 -9.70 -20.69
N PRO A 572 -13.83 -8.64 -21.51
CA PRO A 572 -14.83 -8.21 -22.50
C PRO A 572 -15.24 -9.31 -23.48
N GLN A 573 -14.28 -10.12 -23.91
CA GLN A 573 -14.52 -11.27 -24.80
C GLN A 573 -15.09 -12.51 -24.09
N GLY A 574 -15.30 -12.45 -22.78
CA GLY A 574 -15.93 -13.49 -21.96
C GLY A 574 -15.16 -14.81 -21.85
N ASP A 575 -13.92 -14.83 -22.32
CA ASP A 575 -13.06 -16.01 -22.48
C ASP A 575 -12.06 -16.21 -21.32
N PHE A 576 -11.81 -15.17 -20.53
CA PHE A 576 -11.04 -15.20 -19.28
C PHE A 576 -11.81 -14.49 -18.14
N SER A 577 -11.70 -15.03 -16.93
CA SER A 577 -12.23 -14.39 -15.73
C SER A 577 -11.19 -14.35 -14.60
N LEU A 578 -11.10 -13.22 -13.92
CA LEU A 578 -10.36 -13.07 -12.67
C LEU A 578 -11.35 -13.07 -11.49
N LEU A 579 -11.17 -14.00 -10.56
CA LEU A 579 -11.95 -14.11 -9.33
C LEU A 579 -11.15 -13.56 -8.17
N VAL A 580 -11.66 -12.51 -7.54
CA VAL A 580 -11.06 -11.93 -6.33
C VAL A 580 -11.85 -12.45 -5.14
N LEU A 581 -11.19 -13.11 -4.21
CA LEU A 581 -11.75 -13.67 -2.99
C LEU A 581 -11.21 -12.95 -1.76
N ASP A 582 -11.87 -13.18 -0.61
CA ASP A 582 -11.43 -12.65 0.67
C ASP A 582 -11.40 -13.80 1.71
N SER A 583 -10.24 -14.43 1.85
CA SER A 583 -10.01 -15.43 2.90
C SER A 583 -9.64 -14.79 4.26
N ARG A 584 -9.50 -13.46 4.32
CA ARG A 584 -9.09 -12.73 5.53
C ARG A 584 -10.29 -12.43 6.42
N LEU A 585 -11.34 -11.81 5.88
CA LEU A 585 -12.47 -11.33 6.69
C LEU A 585 -13.47 -12.41 7.10
N TRP A 586 -13.58 -13.46 6.30
CA TRP A 586 -14.70 -14.40 6.38
C TRP A 586 -14.29 -15.79 6.86
N ARG A 587 -12.99 -16.04 7.05
CA ARG A 587 -12.52 -17.28 7.65
C ARG A 587 -12.88 -17.39 9.12
N THR A 588 -12.91 -18.62 9.62
CA THR A 588 -12.88 -18.84 11.07
C THR A 588 -11.55 -18.39 11.67
N SER A 589 -11.57 -18.03 12.94
CA SER A 589 -10.39 -17.61 13.72
C SER A 589 -9.18 -18.52 13.48
N GLN A 590 -7.99 -17.91 13.38
CA GLN A 590 -6.72 -18.63 13.45
C GLN A 590 -6.41 -19.09 14.86
N ASP A 591 -6.79 -18.30 15.86
CA ASP A 591 -6.46 -18.57 17.25
C ASP A 591 -7.56 -19.38 17.95
N THR A 592 -7.34 -20.68 18.00
CA THR A 592 -8.22 -21.64 18.67
C THR A 592 -8.26 -21.45 20.20
N HIS A 593 -7.34 -20.65 20.77
CA HIS A 593 -7.15 -20.37 22.20
C HIS A 593 -7.54 -18.95 22.62
N ILE A 594 -7.94 -18.08 21.69
CA ILE A 594 -8.15 -16.64 21.97
C ILE A 594 -9.17 -16.43 23.08
N TRP A 595 -10.20 -17.28 23.06
CA TRP A 595 -11.32 -17.22 23.99
C TRP A 595 -10.93 -17.69 25.39
N GLU A 596 -10.09 -18.72 25.48
CA GLU A 596 -9.58 -19.21 26.77
C GLU A 596 -8.63 -18.20 27.42
N THR A 597 -7.73 -17.62 26.63
CA THR A 597 -6.61 -16.79 27.14
C THR A 597 -6.96 -15.32 27.33
N ARG A 598 -7.99 -14.78 26.67
CA ARG A 598 -8.29 -13.33 26.64
C ARG A 598 -9.68 -12.92 27.14
N GLY A 599 -10.38 -13.82 27.86
CA GLY A 599 -11.50 -13.38 28.71
C GLY A 599 -12.63 -14.38 28.93
N TRP A 600 -12.69 -15.49 28.19
CA TRP A 600 -13.75 -16.51 28.29
C TRP A 600 -13.19 -17.92 28.62
N PRO A 601 -12.51 -18.10 29.77
CA PRO A 601 -11.80 -19.34 30.13
C PRO A 601 -12.70 -20.58 30.23
N SER A 602 -14.02 -20.41 30.36
CA SER A 602 -14.97 -21.52 30.41
C SER A 602 -15.24 -22.19 29.05
N LYS A 603 -14.67 -21.68 27.95
CA LYS A 603 -14.91 -22.18 26.58
C LYS A 603 -13.88 -23.19 26.07
N GLY A 604 -12.68 -23.28 26.70
CA GLY A 604 -11.60 -24.20 26.29
C GLY A 604 -11.10 -23.99 24.85
N HIS A 605 -10.34 -24.94 24.31
CA HIS A 605 -10.00 -24.99 22.88
C HIS A 605 -11.26 -25.15 22.06
N THR A 606 -11.52 -24.18 21.19
CA THR A 606 -12.84 -24.10 20.57
C THR A 606 -12.97 -25.00 19.35
N TYR A 607 -11.89 -25.20 18.56
CA TYR A 607 -11.93 -25.95 17.29
C TYR A 607 -10.57 -26.59 16.93
N ASP A 608 -10.58 -27.80 16.35
CA ASP A 608 -9.41 -28.41 15.70
C ASP A 608 -9.30 -27.93 14.24
N ARG A 609 -8.12 -27.98 13.61
CA ARG A 609 -7.92 -27.57 12.20
C ARG A 609 -8.65 -28.46 11.18
N GLU A 610 -8.90 -29.72 11.54
CA GLU A 610 -9.61 -30.71 10.72
C GLU A 610 -11.13 -30.65 10.94
N ASP A 611 -11.59 -29.80 11.87
CA ASP A 611 -13.01 -29.58 12.11
C ASP A 611 -13.70 -29.07 10.83
N PRO A 612 -14.66 -29.82 10.27
CA PRO A 612 -15.32 -29.47 9.01
C PRO A 612 -16.20 -28.22 9.10
N THR A 613 -16.48 -27.73 10.31
CA THR A 613 -17.20 -26.46 10.53
C THR A 613 -16.30 -25.24 10.37
N ARG A 614 -14.98 -25.42 10.30
CA ARG A 614 -14.04 -24.32 10.03
C ARG A 614 -14.03 -23.96 8.57
N SER A 615 -14.39 -22.72 8.29
CA SER A 615 -14.44 -22.18 6.93
C SER A 615 -13.20 -21.34 6.62
N LEU A 616 -12.71 -21.46 5.39
CA LEU A 616 -11.66 -20.60 4.83
C LEU A 616 -12.23 -19.31 4.22
N LEU A 617 -13.45 -19.38 3.68
CA LEU A 617 -14.06 -18.28 2.92
C LEU A 617 -15.35 -17.75 3.56
N GLY A 618 -15.88 -18.39 4.61
CA GLY A 618 -17.28 -18.24 4.99
C GLY A 618 -18.21 -18.98 4.02
N GLU A 619 -19.38 -19.41 4.51
CA GLU A 619 -20.29 -20.24 3.70
C GLU A 619 -20.94 -19.47 2.54
N GLU A 620 -21.18 -18.16 2.69
CA GLU A 620 -21.75 -17.35 1.62
C GLU A 620 -20.78 -17.20 0.43
N GLN A 621 -19.53 -16.82 0.70
CA GLN A 621 -18.49 -16.70 -0.33
C GLN A 621 -18.18 -18.07 -0.95
N PHE A 622 -18.15 -19.14 -0.15
CA PHE A 622 -17.95 -20.50 -0.67
C PHE A 622 -19.09 -20.92 -1.61
N ALA A 623 -20.34 -20.65 -1.25
CA ALA A 623 -21.49 -20.92 -2.10
C ALA A 623 -21.44 -20.10 -3.40
N TRP A 624 -21.06 -18.82 -3.32
CA TRP A 624 -20.83 -17.97 -4.49
C TRP A 624 -19.72 -18.52 -5.39
N LEU A 625 -18.59 -18.95 -4.82
CA LEU A 625 -17.49 -19.53 -5.56
C LEU A 625 -17.92 -20.84 -6.22
N GLN A 626 -18.64 -21.71 -5.51
CA GLN A 626 -19.17 -22.96 -6.05
C GLN A 626 -20.07 -22.72 -7.25
N GLN A 627 -21.01 -21.78 -7.12
CA GLN A 627 -21.87 -21.41 -8.24
C GLN A 627 -21.04 -20.89 -9.41
N THR A 628 -20.10 -19.97 -9.14
CA THR A 628 -19.26 -19.35 -10.17
C THR A 628 -18.43 -20.38 -10.93
N ILE A 629 -17.73 -21.29 -10.23
CA ILE A 629 -16.94 -22.37 -10.87
C ILE A 629 -17.84 -23.25 -11.77
N ARG A 630 -19.08 -23.50 -11.35
CA ARG A 630 -20.04 -24.33 -12.11
C ARG A 630 -20.77 -23.60 -13.23
N THR A 631 -20.81 -22.27 -13.25
CA THR A 631 -21.58 -21.53 -14.27
C THR A 631 -20.74 -20.62 -15.15
N ASP A 632 -19.54 -20.24 -14.74
CA ASP A 632 -18.73 -19.32 -15.54
C ASP A 632 -18.33 -19.93 -16.89
N SER A 633 -18.53 -19.21 -17.99
CA SER A 633 -18.29 -19.72 -19.34
C SER A 633 -16.84 -19.59 -19.81
N SER A 634 -15.98 -18.86 -19.09
CA SER A 634 -14.61 -18.56 -19.52
C SER A 634 -13.75 -19.81 -19.63
N SER A 635 -12.87 -19.85 -20.62
CA SER A 635 -11.97 -21.00 -20.82
C SER A 635 -10.91 -21.10 -19.72
N LEU A 636 -10.51 -19.96 -19.15
CA LEU A 636 -9.51 -19.85 -18.10
C LEU A 636 -10.04 -18.98 -16.95
N LEU A 637 -9.72 -19.37 -15.72
CA LEU A 637 -10.00 -18.61 -14.50
C LEU A 637 -8.72 -18.44 -13.68
N CYS A 638 -8.44 -17.21 -13.26
CA CYS A 638 -7.42 -16.92 -12.26
C CYS A 638 -8.12 -16.56 -10.94
N VAL A 639 -7.67 -17.11 -9.82
CA VAL A 639 -8.23 -16.88 -8.49
C VAL A 639 -7.17 -16.22 -7.61
N THR A 640 -7.52 -15.17 -6.88
CA THR A 640 -6.64 -14.46 -5.91
C THR A 640 -7.35 -14.23 -4.58
N GLY A 641 -6.58 -13.99 -3.51
CA GLY A 641 -7.09 -13.73 -2.16
C GLY A 641 -7.32 -14.98 -1.31
N ILE A 642 -6.78 -16.11 -1.74
CA ILE A 642 -6.63 -17.32 -0.94
C ILE A 642 -5.13 -17.57 -0.78
N ASN A 643 -4.60 -17.42 0.43
CA ASN A 643 -3.16 -17.41 0.58
C ASN A 643 -2.69 -18.74 1.16
N GLY A 644 -1.91 -19.54 0.42
CA GLY A 644 -1.27 -20.75 0.94
C GLY A 644 -2.25 -21.83 1.39
N MET A 645 -2.79 -22.59 0.43
CA MET A 645 -3.64 -23.77 0.65
C MET A 645 -2.85 -25.05 0.96
N HIS A 646 -1.51 -24.99 0.88
CA HIS A 646 -0.58 -26.08 1.17
C HIS A 646 0.38 -25.77 2.32
N THR A 647 0.38 -26.64 3.34
CA THR A 647 1.23 -26.55 4.56
C THR A 647 2.67 -26.99 4.33
N ILE A 648 3.56 -26.08 3.93
CA ILE A 648 4.92 -26.45 3.49
C ILE A 648 6.07 -25.73 4.23
N TRP A 649 5.73 -24.91 5.21
CA TRP A 649 6.67 -24.08 5.97
C TRP A 649 6.87 -24.58 7.41
N GLN A 650 8.02 -24.27 8.01
CA GLN A 650 8.30 -24.50 9.43
C GLN A 650 7.92 -23.30 10.31
N PRO A 651 7.69 -23.52 11.62
CA PRO A 651 7.53 -24.82 12.32
C PRO A 651 6.38 -25.74 11.83
N SER A 652 6.30 -26.99 12.34
CA SER A 652 5.30 -27.96 11.87
C SER A 652 3.92 -27.70 12.49
N VAL A 653 2.83 -27.99 11.77
CA VAL A 653 1.42 -27.82 12.21
C VAL A 653 1.14 -28.33 13.64
N LYS A 654 1.71 -29.48 14.04
CA LYS A 654 1.52 -30.07 15.37
C LYS A 654 2.24 -29.30 16.51
N ALA A 655 3.27 -28.54 16.17
CA ALA A 655 3.99 -27.66 17.08
C ALA A 655 3.38 -26.24 17.12
N GLU A 656 2.41 -25.95 16.23
CA GLU A 656 1.92 -24.60 15.94
C GLU A 656 0.42 -24.41 16.04
N GLN A 657 -0.40 -25.45 16.25
CA GLN A 657 -1.82 -25.22 16.56
C GLN A 657 -1.98 -24.24 17.75
N ASP A 658 -0.97 -24.19 18.63
CA ASP A 658 -0.86 -23.25 19.76
C ASP A 658 -0.23 -21.88 19.38
N ASN A 659 0.31 -21.69 18.17
CA ASN A 659 1.10 -20.53 17.76
C ASN A 659 0.48 -19.74 16.60
N ARG A 660 -0.29 -18.70 16.95
CA ARG A 660 -1.07 -17.80 16.07
C ARG A 660 -0.37 -17.30 14.79
N VAL A 661 0.96 -17.20 14.78
CA VAL A 661 1.79 -16.60 13.73
C VAL A 661 2.31 -17.64 12.73
N ALA A 662 2.42 -18.90 13.15
CA ALA A 662 3.43 -19.79 12.58
C ALA A 662 2.96 -20.61 11.37
N ALA A 663 1.65 -20.87 11.25
CA ALA A 663 1.08 -21.63 10.13
C ALA A 663 0.61 -20.74 8.96
N ASP A 664 0.79 -21.19 7.71
CA ASP A 664 0.07 -20.66 6.54
C ASP A 664 -1.44 -20.99 6.69
N TYR A 665 -2.34 -20.49 5.82
CA TYR A 665 -3.79 -20.75 5.99
C TYR A 665 -4.13 -22.24 6.10
N ALA A 666 -3.41 -23.06 5.33
CA ALA A 666 -3.54 -24.50 5.36
C ALA A 666 -3.18 -25.12 6.72
N GLY A 667 -2.23 -24.54 7.45
CA GLY A 667 -1.86 -25.01 8.79
C GLY A 667 -2.98 -24.78 9.81
N TRP A 668 -3.86 -23.81 9.54
CA TRP A 668 -4.96 -23.42 10.42
C TRP A 668 -6.28 -24.10 10.11
N VAL A 669 -6.67 -24.24 8.85
CA VAL A 669 -8.02 -24.67 8.45
C VAL A 669 -7.97 -25.69 7.31
N LYS A 670 -7.44 -26.88 7.62
CA LYS A 670 -7.30 -27.99 6.67
C LYS A 670 -8.60 -28.27 5.93
N ALA A 671 -9.70 -28.45 6.66
CA ALA A 671 -10.99 -28.83 6.07
C ALA A 671 -11.52 -27.76 5.09
N GLY A 672 -11.34 -26.47 5.42
CA GLY A 672 -11.69 -25.37 4.52
C GLY A 672 -10.80 -25.33 3.27
N CYS A 673 -9.49 -25.57 3.43
CA CYS A 673 -8.57 -25.68 2.28
C CYS A 673 -8.93 -26.88 1.39
N ASP A 674 -9.20 -28.06 1.96
CA ASP A 674 -9.59 -29.26 1.20
C ASP A 674 -10.86 -29.01 0.37
N ARG A 675 -11.90 -28.39 0.98
CA ARG A 675 -13.14 -28.04 0.28
C ARG A 675 -12.89 -27.11 -0.91
N VAL A 676 -12.00 -26.13 -0.76
CA VAL A 676 -11.65 -25.20 -1.83
C VAL A 676 -10.82 -25.90 -2.91
N ILE A 677 -9.80 -26.67 -2.54
CA ILE A 677 -8.98 -27.44 -3.49
C ILE A 677 -9.88 -28.39 -4.30
N GLU A 678 -10.77 -29.13 -3.64
CA GLU A 678 -11.71 -30.03 -4.30
C GLU A 678 -12.60 -29.28 -5.29
N LEU A 679 -13.15 -28.13 -4.89
CA LEU A 679 -14.01 -27.30 -5.73
C LEU A 679 -13.26 -26.76 -6.95
N LEU A 680 -12.08 -26.16 -6.75
CA LEU A 680 -11.27 -25.65 -7.86
C LEU A 680 -10.82 -26.78 -8.78
N SER A 681 -10.54 -27.97 -8.24
CA SER A 681 -10.18 -29.14 -9.04
C SER A 681 -11.35 -29.76 -9.82
N ALA A 682 -12.60 -29.39 -9.55
CA ALA A 682 -13.75 -29.91 -10.29
C ALA A 682 -13.82 -29.38 -11.74
N ARG A 683 -12.91 -28.48 -12.10
CA ARG A 683 -12.84 -27.84 -13.40
C ARG A 683 -11.38 -27.61 -13.80
N ASP A 684 -11.11 -27.81 -15.08
CA ASP A 684 -9.84 -27.48 -15.71
C ASP A 684 -9.80 -25.98 -16.12
N GLY A 685 -8.59 -25.46 -16.33
CA GLY A 685 -8.33 -24.06 -16.66
C GLY A 685 -8.27 -23.11 -15.46
N ILE A 686 -8.15 -23.62 -14.23
CA ILE A 686 -8.12 -22.82 -13.00
C ILE A 686 -6.72 -22.76 -12.41
N VAL A 687 -6.28 -21.55 -12.05
CA VAL A 687 -5.08 -21.32 -11.22
C VAL A 687 -5.41 -20.44 -10.02
N SER A 688 -4.67 -20.64 -8.93
CA SER A 688 -4.73 -19.80 -7.72
C SER A 688 -3.41 -19.05 -7.56
N VAL A 689 -3.48 -17.75 -7.27
CA VAL A 689 -2.31 -16.90 -7.07
C VAL A 689 -2.46 -16.05 -5.82
N TYR A 690 -1.37 -15.77 -5.09
CA TYR A 690 -1.44 -15.11 -3.80
C TYR A 690 -0.17 -14.38 -3.31
N GLY A 691 -0.28 -13.63 -2.20
CA GLY A 691 0.80 -12.94 -1.44
C GLY A 691 1.25 -13.66 -0.14
N ASP A 692 1.41 -12.95 0.98
CA ASP A 692 1.60 -13.45 2.37
C ASP A 692 2.92 -14.14 2.73
N VAL A 693 3.31 -15.19 2.00
CA VAL A 693 4.39 -16.07 2.47
C VAL A 693 5.78 -15.47 2.28
N HIS A 694 5.87 -14.28 1.70
CA HIS A 694 7.11 -13.59 1.32
C HIS A 694 8.05 -14.47 0.49
N ILE A 695 7.47 -15.28 -0.40
CA ILE A 695 8.21 -16.24 -1.23
C ILE A 695 7.68 -16.22 -2.65
N GLY A 696 8.55 -16.13 -3.66
CA GLY A 696 8.15 -16.44 -5.03
C GLY A 696 8.07 -17.95 -5.21
N SER A 697 6.90 -18.52 -5.50
CA SER A 697 6.77 -19.97 -5.71
C SER A 697 5.71 -20.34 -6.74
N ILE A 698 5.91 -21.50 -7.38
CA ILE A 698 4.91 -22.16 -8.22
C ILE A 698 4.82 -23.61 -7.78
N ILE A 699 3.65 -23.99 -7.27
CA ILE A 699 3.38 -25.30 -6.69
C ILE A 699 2.25 -25.96 -7.48
N ARG A 700 2.36 -27.26 -7.72
CA ARG A 700 1.27 -28.07 -8.28
C ARG A 700 0.85 -29.14 -7.29
N ASN A 701 -0.43 -29.17 -6.95
CA ASN A 701 -1.05 -30.33 -6.31
C ASN A 701 -1.25 -31.43 -7.36
N ARG A 702 -0.67 -32.61 -7.14
CA ARG A 702 -0.61 -33.69 -8.14
C ARG A 702 -1.97 -34.36 -8.35
N GLU A 703 -2.74 -34.54 -7.29
CA GLU A 703 -4.06 -35.18 -7.34
C GLU A 703 -5.10 -34.23 -7.94
N ALA A 704 -5.15 -32.99 -7.44
CA ALA A 704 -6.07 -31.97 -7.93
C ALA A 704 -5.68 -31.39 -9.29
N ARG A 705 -4.42 -31.59 -9.73
CA ARG A 705 -3.76 -30.90 -10.85
C ARG A 705 -3.98 -29.38 -10.81
N LEU A 706 -3.96 -28.81 -9.61
CA LEU A 706 -4.17 -27.38 -9.34
C LEU A 706 -2.83 -26.69 -9.15
N TYR A 707 -2.66 -25.54 -9.79
CA TYR A 707 -1.49 -24.68 -9.61
C TYR A 707 -1.80 -23.59 -8.58
N GLU A 708 -0.92 -23.44 -7.60
CA GLU A 708 -0.96 -22.38 -6.60
C GLU A 708 0.38 -21.61 -6.65
N CYS A 709 0.32 -20.28 -6.79
CA CYS A 709 1.52 -19.47 -7.03
C CYS A 709 1.60 -18.28 -6.10
N SER A 710 2.73 -18.10 -5.45
CA SER A 710 2.98 -16.91 -4.64
C SER A 710 3.84 -15.89 -5.41
N PHE A 711 3.47 -14.61 -5.33
CA PHE A 711 4.16 -13.51 -6.02
C PHE A 711 5.59 -13.33 -5.53
N GLY A 712 5.78 -13.50 -4.22
CA GLY A 712 6.93 -13.06 -3.43
C GLY A 712 7.08 -11.54 -3.37
N PRO A 713 7.94 -11.05 -2.47
CA PRO A 713 7.98 -9.65 -2.09
C PRO A 713 8.87 -8.82 -3.03
N ILE A 714 8.52 -7.54 -3.09
CA ILE A 714 9.34 -6.47 -3.66
C ILE A 714 10.09 -5.83 -2.49
N GLY A 715 11.39 -6.14 -2.33
CA GLY A 715 12.29 -5.33 -1.50
C GLY A 715 12.70 -5.93 -0.16
N ARG A 716 11.93 -6.89 0.38
CA ARG A 716 12.17 -7.45 1.72
C ARG A 716 13.20 -8.57 1.74
N THR A 717 14.02 -8.61 2.79
CA THR A 717 14.75 -9.83 3.21
C THR A 717 13.94 -10.58 4.27
N GLY A 718 13.69 -11.87 4.03
CA GLY A 718 12.92 -12.74 4.92
C GLY A 718 11.99 -13.66 4.15
N GLY A 719 11.57 -14.76 4.78
CA GLY A 719 10.67 -15.74 4.20
C GLY A 719 10.42 -16.89 5.18
N ARG A 720 9.29 -17.57 5.03
CA ARG A 720 9.01 -18.75 5.85
C ARG A 720 10.03 -19.85 5.55
N ARG A 721 10.51 -20.54 6.60
CA ARG A 721 11.54 -21.58 6.43
C ARG A 721 10.94 -22.83 5.77
N PRO A 722 11.60 -23.46 4.79
CA PRO A 722 11.14 -24.72 4.22
C PRO A 722 11.02 -25.84 5.27
N LYS A 723 9.98 -26.68 5.17
CA LYS A 723 9.86 -27.91 5.98
C LYS A 723 11.02 -28.89 5.79
N SER A 724 11.16 -29.82 6.73
CA SER A 724 12.05 -30.97 6.50
C SER A 724 11.52 -31.82 5.34
N GLY A 725 12.42 -32.28 4.47
CA GLY A 725 12.06 -33.02 3.26
C GLY A 725 11.52 -32.16 2.11
N PHE A 726 11.64 -30.83 2.20
CA PHE A 726 11.29 -29.94 1.09
C PHE A 726 12.14 -30.23 -0.16
N GLY A 727 11.50 -30.21 -1.32
CA GLY A 727 12.16 -30.48 -2.59
C GLY A 727 11.20 -30.39 -3.78
N LYS A 728 11.72 -30.70 -4.98
CA LYS A 728 10.93 -30.74 -6.24
C LYS A 728 9.67 -31.57 -6.14
N ARG A 729 9.72 -32.67 -5.38
CA ARG A 729 8.58 -33.52 -5.06
C ARG A 729 8.56 -33.74 -3.56
N MET A 730 7.42 -33.47 -2.94
CA MET A 730 7.24 -33.57 -1.50
C MET A 730 5.76 -33.77 -1.17
N THR A 731 5.47 -34.03 0.10
CA THR A 731 4.11 -33.87 0.64
C THR A 731 4.05 -32.60 1.49
N ASP A 732 2.88 -31.95 1.56
CA ASP A 732 2.61 -30.97 2.61
C ASP A 732 2.46 -31.67 3.98
N TYR A 733 2.17 -30.94 5.07
CA TYR A 733 1.91 -31.56 6.37
C TYR A 733 0.55 -32.28 6.46
N ASP A 734 -0.28 -32.15 5.42
CA ASP A 734 -1.58 -32.80 5.27
C ASP A 734 -1.53 -34.03 4.35
N ASP A 735 -0.33 -34.53 4.08
CA ASP A 735 -0.04 -35.68 3.22
C ASP A 735 -0.51 -35.51 1.77
N ARG A 736 -0.73 -34.27 1.30
CA ARG A 736 -1.06 -34.00 -0.11
C ARG A 736 0.21 -34.02 -0.94
N ASP A 737 0.17 -34.73 -2.05
CA ASP A 737 1.28 -34.90 -2.98
C ASP A 737 1.51 -33.63 -3.83
N LEU A 738 2.70 -33.03 -3.73
CA LEU A 738 3.05 -31.76 -4.38
C LEU A 738 4.28 -31.86 -5.29
N ASP A 739 4.24 -31.10 -6.39
CA ASP A 739 5.42 -30.74 -7.19
C ASP A 739 5.76 -29.25 -6.94
N MET A 740 6.95 -28.98 -6.39
CA MET A 740 7.50 -27.63 -6.28
C MET A 740 8.25 -27.30 -7.58
N ILE A 741 7.61 -26.53 -8.46
CA ILE A 741 8.10 -26.28 -9.83
C ILE A 741 9.10 -25.13 -9.81
N ALA A 742 8.77 -24.05 -9.11
CA ALA A 742 9.63 -22.90 -8.96
C ALA A 742 9.64 -22.45 -7.49
N PHE A 743 10.83 -22.13 -6.98
CA PHE A 743 11.03 -21.65 -5.62
C PHE A 743 12.16 -20.64 -5.60
N TYR A 744 11.82 -19.39 -5.33
CA TYR A 744 12.75 -18.29 -5.16
C TYR A 744 12.58 -17.76 -3.75
N HIS A 745 13.64 -17.75 -2.95
CA HIS A 745 13.64 -17.44 -1.52
C HIS A 745 14.90 -16.65 -1.15
N GLU A 746 14.92 -15.94 -0.03
CA GLU A 746 16.09 -15.17 0.44
C GLU A 746 17.38 -16.02 0.43
N TYR A 747 17.32 -17.23 0.99
CA TYR A 747 18.44 -18.17 1.05
C TYR A 747 18.57 -19.12 -0.15
N TYR A 748 17.54 -19.30 -0.98
CA TYR A 748 17.50 -20.37 -1.98
C TYR A 748 16.99 -19.89 -3.34
N GLU A 749 17.59 -20.35 -4.43
CA GLU A 749 17.22 -19.95 -5.80
C GLU A 749 16.47 -21.03 -6.60
N SER A 750 16.25 -22.21 -6.01
CA SER A 750 15.54 -23.32 -6.64
C SER A 750 14.96 -24.32 -5.62
N PRO A 751 14.03 -25.20 -6.02
CA PRO A 751 13.39 -26.19 -5.14
C PRO A 751 14.37 -27.18 -4.51
N GLU A 752 15.56 -27.39 -5.09
CA GLU A 752 16.63 -28.22 -4.52
C GLU A 752 17.37 -27.55 -3.35
N LEU A 753 16.89 -26.41 -2.88
CA LEU A 753 17.52 -25.61 -1.82
C LEU A 753 18.95 -25.20 -2.19
N LYS A 754 19.19 -24.97 -3.49
CA LYS A 754 20.45 -24.38 -3.95
C LYS A 754 20.57 -22.97 -3.39
N LYS A 755 21.69 -22.68 -2.72
CA LYS A 755 21.93 -21.38 -2.07
C LYS A 755 21.82 -20.23 -3.08
N GLN A 756 21.02 -19.22 -2.76
CA GLN A 756 20.91 -17.96 -3.50
C GLN A 756 22.24 -17.21 -3.46
N THR A 757 22.68 -16.70 -4.61
CA THR A 757 23.90 -15.88 -4.71
C THR A 757 23.65 -14.44 -5.17
N ASN A 758 22.41 -14.11 -5.54
CA ASN A 758 22.05 -12.78 -6.04
C ASN A 758 21.87 -11.77 -4.90
N PRO A 759 22.27 -10.51 -5.09
CA PRO A 759 21.96 -9.43 -4.16
C PRO A 759 20.50 -9.02 -4.33
N GLY A 760 19.70 -9.21 -3.28
CA GLY A 760 18.34 -8.67 -3.17
C GLY A 760 17.21 -9.55 -3.72
N TYR A 761 16.04 -9.36 -3.13
CA TYR A 761 14.83 -10.16 -3.31
C TYR A 761 13.71 -9.23 -3.83
N TRP A 762 13.61 -9.13 -5.16
CA TRP A 762 12.76 -8.17 -5.87
C TRP A 762 12.01 -8.88 -6.98
N ASN A 763 11.17 -9.85 -6.61
CA ASN A 763 10.49 -10.68 -7.58
C ASN A 763 9.01 -10.33 -7.75
N PHE A 764 8.49 -10.72 -8.90
CA PHE A 764 7.08 -10.65 -9.24
C PHE A 764 6.68 -11.92 -9.99
N LEU A 765 5.38 -12.19 -10.04
CA LEU A 765 4.82 -13.28 -10.84
C LEU A 765 4.36 -12.74 -12.20
N GLU A 766 5.05 -13.13 -13.27
CA GLU A 766 4.56 -12.96 -14.63
C GLU A 766 3.53 -14.06 -14.93
N MET A 767 2.39 -13.66 -15.48
CA MET A 767 1.32 -14.58 -15.88
C MET A 767 0.85 -14.29 -17.30
N GLU A 768 0.64 -15.34 -18.07
CA GLU A 768 0.06 -15.28 -19.42
C GLU A 768 -1.11 -16.26 -19.55
N PHE A 769 -2.28 -15.76 -19.92
CA PHE A 769 -3.47 -16.57 -20.18
C PHE A 769 -3.89 -16.43 -21.65
N ASP A 770 -3.57 -17.43 -22.48
CA ASP A 770 -3.87 -17.43 -23.91
C ASP A 770 -5.08 -18.33 -24.22
N THR A 771 -6.21 -17.70 -24.51
CA THR A 771 -7.50 -18.37 -24.82
C THR A 771 -7.69 -18.67 -26.31
N ARG A 772 -6.78 -18.21 -27.19
CA ARG A 772 -6.89 -18.36 -28.65
C ARG A 772 -6.72 -19.81 -29.13
N PRO A 773 -5.80 -20.62 -28.57
CA PRO A 773 -5.67 -22.01 -28.98
C PRO A 773 -6.89 -22.85 -28.62
N LYS A 774 -7.05 -24.00 -29.30
CA LYS A 774 -8.14 -24.95 -29.04
C LYS A 774 -8.20 -25.41 -27.59
N ASP A 775 -7.04 -25.67 -27.02
CA ASP A 775 -6.81 -25.91 -25.60
C ASP A 775 -6.03 -24.69 -25.07
N ALA A 776 -6.71 -23.86 -24.30
CA ALA A 776 -6.19 -22.60 -23.80
C ALA A 776 -4.91 -22.82 -22.98
N LYS A 777 -4.00 -21.84 -22.98
CA LYS A 777 -2.67 -21.97 -22.36
C LYS A 777 -2.52 -21.09 -21.14
N ILE A 778 -1.87 -21.65 -20.13
CA ILE A 778 -1.51 -21.00 -18.86
C ILE A 778 0.00 -20.95 -18.79
N GLY A 779 0.56 -19.74 -18.68
CA GLY A 779 1.98 -19.47 -18.51
C GLY A 779 2.25 -18.78 -17.17
N LEU A 780 3.22 -19.28 -16.39
CA LEU A 780 3.58 -18.75 -15.07
C LEU A 780 5.09 -18.73 -14.87
N TRP A 781 5.65 -17.58 -14.50
CA TRP A 781 7.08 -17.37 -14.32
C TRP A 781 7.38 -16.45 -13.13
N ILE A 782 8.36 -16.81 -12.31
CA ILE A 782 8.91 -15.90 -11.30
C ILE A 782 10.05 -15.11 -11.95
N ARG A 783 10.04 -13.80 -11.80
CA ARG A 783 11.06 -12.91 -12.38
C ARG A 783 11.54 -11.88 -11.40
N ARG A 784 12.68 -11.26 -11.69
CA ARG A 784 13.12 -10.05 -11.00
C ARG A 784 12.67 -8.81 -11.73
N LEU A 785 12.38 -7.78 -10.94
CA LEU A 785 11.93 -6.49 -11.43
C LEU A 785 12.91 -5.83 -12.40
N ASP A 786 14.22 -5.95 -12.12
CA ASP A 786 15.30 -5.33 -12.88
C ASP A 786 15.82 -6.19 -14.05
N GLU A 787 15.05 -7.16 -14.50
CA GLU A 787 15.40 -8.05 -15.62
C GLU A 787 14.45 -7.90 -16.82
N PRO A 788 14.98 -7.90 -18.07
CA PRO A 788 14.15 -7.87 -19.26
C PRO A 788 13.33 -9.17 -19.42
N PRO A 789 12.22 -9.13 -20.21
CA PRO A 789 11.43 -10.33 -20.53
C PRO A 789 12.24 -11.48 -21.15
N THR A 790 13.34 -11.14 -21.85
CA THR A 790 14.24 -12.10 -22.49
C THR A 790 15.15 -12.85 -21.51
N SER A 791 15.22 -12.41 -20.25
CA SER A 791 16.00 -13.11 -19.23
C SER A 791 15.37 -14.44 -18.86
N GLU A 792 16.20 -15.38 -18.40
CA GLU A 792 15.69 -16.63 -17.86
C GLU A 792 14.88 -16.38 -16.57
N PRO A 793 13.68 -16.97 -16.46
CA PRO A 793 12.89 -16.98 -15.23
C PRO A 793 13.71 -17.50 -14.03
N ARG A 794 13.41 -16.97 -12.85
CA ARG A 794 14.04 -17.35 -11.58
C ARG A 794 13.26 -18.49 -10.91
N GLY A 795 13.86 -19.01 -9.83
CA GLY A 795 13.24 -20.06 -9.02
C GLY A 795 13.43 -21.48 -9.54
N GLY A 796 14.27 -21.70 -10.57
CA GLY A 796 14.64 -23.05 -11.04
C GLY A 796 13.64 -23.75 -11.96
N GLY A 797 12.51 -23.12 -12.29
CA GLY A 797 11.49 -23.68 -13.17
C GLY A 797 10.41 -22.66 -13.56
N HIS A 798 9.52 -23.08 -14.44
CA HIS A 798 8.35 -22.32 -14.86
C HIS A 798 7.25 -23.24 -15.40
N VAL A 799 6.06 -22.69 -15.66
CA VAL A 799 4.91 -23.44 -16.17
C VAL A 799 4.46 -22.87 -17.51
N TYR A 800 4.20 -23.78 -18.46
CA TYR A 800 3.47 -23.49 -19.69
C TYR A 800 2.66 -24.73 -20.07
N VAL A 801 1.36 -24.73 -19.74
CA VAL A 801 0.50 -25.93 -19.81
C VAL A 801 -0.84 -25.65 -20.48
N GLY A 802 -1.48 -26.73 -20.95
CA GLY A 802 -2.87 -26.69 -21.40
C GLY A 802 -3.85 -26.55 -20.26
N ALA A 803 -4.99 -25.91 -20.51
CA ALA A 803 -6.11 -25.90 -19.58
C ALA A 803 -6.48 -27.34 -19.21
N SER A 804 -6.55 -28.25 -20.20
CA SER A 804 -6.90 -29.66 -20.00
C SER A 804 -5.94 -30.46 -19.11
N ASP A 805 -4.73 -29.94 -18.86
CA ASP A 805 -3.72 -30.56 -18.00
C ASP A 805 -3.90 -30.18 -16.51
N THR A 806 -4.90 -29.35 -16.22
CA THR A 806 -5.28 -28.88 -14.88
C THR A 806 -6.64 -29.43 -14.44
N GLY A 807 -6.97 -29.30 -13.15
CA GLY A 807 -8.19 -29.86 -12.56
C GLY A 807 -8.22 -31.39 -12.57
N ARG A 808 -9.19 -32.05 -11.94
CA ARG A 808 -9.29 -33.52 -11.98
C ARG A 808 -9.57 -34.03 -13.40
N PRO A 809 -9.10 -35.24 -13.75
CA PRO A 809 -9.49 -35.87 -15.01
C PRO A 809 -11.01 -36.01 -15.13
N ILE A 810 -11.52 -35.95 -16.35
CA ILE A 810 -12.94 -36.18 -16.63
C ILE A 810 -13.35 -37.62 -16.29
N ASP A 811 -14.57 -37.82 -15.79
CA ASP A 811 -15.13 -39.14 -15.47
C ASP A 811 -15.99 -39.71 -16.60
N CYS A 812 -16.46 -38.83 -17.49
CA CYS A 812 -17.19 -39.19 -18.70
C CYS A 812 -16.83 -38.27 -19.87
N SER A 813 -17.11 -38.71 -21.09
CA SER A 813 -16.97 -37.90 -22.29
C SER A 813 -18.33 -37.37 -22.77
N LEU A 814 -18.32 -36.23 -23.45
CA LEU A 814 -19.49 -35.66 -24.11
C LEU A 814 -19.56 -36.15 -25.56
N PRO A 815 -20.77 -36.47 -26.08
CA PRO A 815 -20.92 -36.77 -27.50
C PRO A 815 -20.55 -35.56 -28.35
N ARG A 816 -20.12 -35.79 -29.59
CA ARG A 816 -19.87 -34.70 -30.55
C ARG A 816 -21.19 -34.06 -30.94
N ILE A 817 -21.46 -32.89 -30.38
CA ILE A 817 -22.66 -32.10 -30.64
C ILE A 817 -22.31 -30.68 -31.11
N LYS A 818 -23.29 -30.02 -31.70
CA LYS A 818 -23.25 -28.58 -31.97
C LYS A 818 -24.34 -27.87 -31.15
N THR A 819 -24.01 -26.66 -30.75
CA THR A 819 -24.88 -25.72 -30.04
C THR A 819 -24.97 -24.42 -30.84
N LEU A 820 -25.57 -23.37 -30.28
CA LEU A 820 -25.47 -22.03 -30.86
C LEU A 820 -23.99 -21.62 -30.98
N PRO A 821 -23.55 -21.01 -32.09
CA PRO A 821 -22.21 -20.46 -32.25
C PRO A 821 -21.86 -19.37 -31.22
N SER A 822 -20.62 -19.36 -30.74
CA SER A 822 -20.07 -18.32 -29.84
C SER A 822 -20.89 -18.04 -28.59
N ALA A 823 -21.69 -19.01 -28.16
CA ALA A 823 -22.69 -18.90 -27.10
C ALA A 823 -22.12 -19.36 -25.75
N GLU A 824 -22.62 -18.76 -24.68
CA GLU A 824 -22.41 -19.29 -23.33
C GLU A 824 -23.16 -20.61 -23.18
N ILE A 825 -22.49 -21.61 -22.63
CA ILE A 825 -22.99 -22.97 -22.48
C ILE A 825 -23.05 -23.32 -21.00
N TYR A 826 -24.21 -23.81 -20.59
CA TYR A 826 -24.50 -24.24 -19.23
C TYR A 826 -24.85 -25.73 -19.25
N PHE A 827 -24.01 -26.53 -18.61
CA PHE A 827 -24.28 -27.94 -18.35
C PHE A 827 -24.99 -28.05 -17.01
N SER A 828 -26.11 -28.77 -16.99
CA SER A 828 -26.87 -29.03 -15.78
C SER A 828 -27.37 -30.47 -15.75
N THR A 829 -27.62 -30.96 -14.55
CA THR A 829 -28.33 -32.24 -14.34
C THR A 829 -29.80 -32.10 -14.77
N MET A 830 -30.52 -33.22 -14.86
CA MET A 830 -31.95 -33.22 -15.22
C MET A 830 -32.84 -32.49 -14.19
N ASP A 831 -32.40 -32.37 -12.94
CA ASP A 831 -33.05 -31.59 -11.87
C ASP A 831 -32.57 -30.12 -11.82
N GLY A 832 -31.74 -29.69 -12.76
CA GLY A 832 -31.32 -28.29 -12.93
C GLY A 832 -30.13 -27.85 -12.09
N GLN A 833 -29.42 -28.77 -11.42
CA GLN A 833 -28.18 -28.42 -10.71
C GLN A 833 -27.07 -28.10 -11.70
N PRO A 834 -26.37 -26.96 -11.55
CA PRO A 834 -25.30 -26.60 -12.47
C PRO A 834 -24.11 -27.54 -12.29
N ILE A 835 -23.57 -28.02 -13.41
CA ILE A 835 -22.40 -28.90 -13.47
C ILE A 835 -21.18 -28.07 -13.88
N ARG A 836 -21.29 -27.37 -15.01
CA ARG A 836 -20.16 -26.66 -15.62
C ARG A 836 -20.64 -25.56 -16.57
N GLY A 837 -19.89 -24.46 -16.63
CA GLY A 837 -20.00 -23.45 -17.67
C GLY A 837 -18.93 -23.65 -18.75
N SER A 838 -19.24 -23.26 -19.98
CA SER A 838 -18.30 -23.21 -21.10
C SER A 838 -18.76 -22.20 -22.14
N ARG A 839 -17.99 -22.02 -23.22
CA ARG A 839 -18.38 -21.23 -24.38
C ARG A 839 -18.20 -22.06 -25.64
N SER A 840 -19.22 -22.12 -26.49
CA SER A 840 -19.10 -22.78 -27.78
C SER A 840 -18.21 -21.95 -28.71
N ARG A 841 -17.57 -22.61 -29.66
CA ARG A 841 -16.77 -21.95 -30.70
C ARG A 841 -17.67 -21.25 -31.73
N ALA A 842 -17.04 -20.48 -32.61
CA ALA A 842 -17.71 -19.82 -33.74
C ALA A 842 -18.45 -20.78 -34.69
N ASP A 843 -18.17 -22.09 -34.65
CA ASP A 843 -18.88 -23.10 -35.43
C ASP A 843 -19.94 -23.90 -34.62
N GLY A 844 -20.18 -23.50 -33.36
CA GLY A 844 -21.08 -24.15 -32.41
C GLY A 844 -20.51 -25.37 -31.70
N SER A 845 -19.27 -25.78 -31.98
CA SER A 845 -18.64 -26.91 -31.30
C SER A 845 -18.24 -26.57 -29.85
N LEU A 846 -18.24 -27.59 -28.99
CA LEU A 846 -17.86 -27.44 -27.58
C LEU A 846 -16.35 -27.64 -27.40
N PRO A 847 -15.66 -26.78 -26.63
CA PRO A 847 -14.26 -26.99 -26.28
C PRO A 847 -14.08 -28.05 -25.20
N VAL A 848 -15.10 -28.25 -24.36
CA VAL A 848 -15.12 -29.24 -23.28
C VAL A 848 -15.41 -30.63 -23.85
N SER A 849 -14.52 -31.58 -23.58
CA SER A 849 -14.61 -32.97 -24.06
C SER A 849 -15.34 -33.91 -23.10
N GLY A 850 -15.53 -33.51 -21.84
CA GLY A 850 -16.08 -34.36 -20.78
C GLY A 850 -16.41 -33.60 -19.50
N LEU A 851 -16.96 -34.30 -18.51
CA LEU A 851 -17.38 -33.73 -17.23
C LEU A 851 -16.75 -34.51 -16.06
N VAL A 852 -16.39 -33.79 -15.01
CA VAL A 852 -15.89 -34.33 -13.74
C VAL A 852 -17.08 -34.57 -12.80
N GLY A 853 -17.06 -35.66 -12.04
CA GLY A 853 -18.10 -36.04 -11.09
C GLY A 853 -19.39 -36.57 -11.71
N ILE A 854 -19.42 -36.80 -13.03
CA ILE A 854 -20.60 -37.28 -13.75
C ILE A 854 -20.34 -38.68 -14.32
N VAL A 855 -21.20 -39.62 -13.95
CA VAL A 855 -21.10 -41.02 -14.39
C VAL A 855 -21.46 -41.13 -15.88
N ALA A 856 -20.73 -41.96 -16.62
CA ALA A 856 -21.07 -42.30 -18.01
C ALA A 856 -22.49 -42.89 -18.12
N GLY A 857 -23.23 -42.51 -19.16
CA GLY A 857 -24.64 -42.89 -19.34
C GLY A 857 -25.64 -41.96 -18.64
N SER A 858 -25.17 -40.94 -17.91
CA SER A 858 -26.05 -39.94 -17.30
C SER A 858 -26.62 -39.01 -18.36
N GLU A 859 -27.88 -38.60 -18.19
CA GLU A 859 -28.48 -37.52 -18.99
C GLU A 859 -28.12 -36.16 -18.39
N VAL A 860 -27.63 -35.26 -19.23
CA VAL A 860 -27.33 -33.87 -18.87
C VAL A 860 -28.01 -32.92 -19.83
N VAL A 861 -28.49 -31.79 -19.32
CA VAL A 861 -29.08 -30.70 -20.10
C VAL A 861 -27.98 -29.70 -20.45
N ILE A 862 -27.88 -29.40 -21.74
CA ILE A 862 -26.97 -28.39 -22.28
C ILE A 862 -27.80 -27.24 -22.78
N THR A 863 -27.66 -26.08 -22.15
CA THR A 863 -28.33 -24.84 -22.54
C THR A 863 -27.30 -23.87 -23.11
N ALA A 864 -27.57 -23.36 -24.30
CA ALA A 864 -26.74 -22.38 -25.00
C ALA A 864 -27.47 -21.04 -25.10
N TYR A 865 -26.77 -19.95 -24.82
CA TYR A 865 -27.29 -18.58 -24.93
C TYR A 865 -26.28 -17.67 -25.65
N ASP A 866 -26.70 -17.05 -26.75
CA ASP A 866 -25.84 -16.15 -27.55
C ASP A 866 -26.08 -14.66 -27.26
N GLY A 867 -26.91 -14.34 -26.26
CA GLY A 867 -27.33 -12.96 -25.95
C GLY A 867 -28.72 -12.62 -26.47
N GLU A 868 -29.24 -13.36 -27.45
CA GLU A 868 -30.57 -13.13 -28.03
C GLU A 868 -31.43 -14.40 -28.06
N ARG A 869 -30.80 -15.55 -28.31
CA ARG A 869 -31.45 -16.85 -28.49
C ARG A 869 -30.96 -17.83 -27.45
N ILE A 870 -31.90 -18.67 -26.98
CA ILE A 870 -31.63 -19.79 -26.09
C ILE A 870 -31.96 -21.08 -26.84
N ALA A 871 -31.06 -22.07 -26.76
CA ALA A 871 -31.31 -23.42 -27.24
C ALA A 871 -30.88 -24.43 -26.18
N SER A 872 -31.71 -25.44 -25.92
CA SER A 872 -31.41 -26.50 -24.97
C SER A 872 -31.54 -27.87 -25.61
N GLN A 873 -30.65 -28.79 -25.24
CA GLN A 873 -30.71 -30.19 -25.66
C GLN A 873 -30.28 -31.10 -24.51
N VAL A 874 -30.88 -32.29 -24.45
CA VAL A 874 -30.46 -33.36 -23.54
C VAL A 874 -29.44 -34.23 -24.26
N VAL A 875 -28.34 -34.54 -23.59
CA VAL A 875 -27.34 -35.48 -24.10
C VAL A 875 -27.02 -36.56 -23.06
N THR A 876 -26.76 -37.76 -23.54
CA THR A 876 -26.27 -38.86 -22.71
C THR A 876 -24.74 -38.83 -22.72
N THR A 877 -24.13 -38.79 -21.53
CA THR A 877 -22.68 -38.87 -21.39
C THR A 877 -22.16 -40.24 -21.81
N LEU A 878 -20.94 -40.29 -22.34
CA LEU A 878 -20.34 -41.50 -22.89
C LEU A 878 -19.20 -41.99 -21.98
N ALA A 879 -18.93 -43.30 -22.00
CA ALA A 879 -17.74 -43.84 -21.36
C ALA A 879 -16.48 -43.22 -21.98
N LEU A 880 -15.42 -43.05 -21.18
CA LEU A 880 -14.12 -42.66 -21.71
C LEU A 880 -13.65 -43.76 -22.68
N GLN A 881 -13.19 -43.38 -23.86
CA GLN A 881 -12.57 -44.35 -24.74
C GLN A 881 -11.25 -44.81 -24.08
N PRO A 882 -10.96 -46.12 -24.04
CA PRO A 882 -9.64 -46.57 -23.60
C PRO A 882 -8.62 -45.87 -24.49
N GLU A 883 -7.65 -45.19 -23.87
CA GLU A 883 -6.50 -44.68 -24.61
C GLU A 883 -5.94 -45.85 -25.43
N ASN A 884 -5.89 -45.70 -26.74
CA ASN A 884 -5.15 -46.64 -27.58
C ASN A 884 -3.71 -46.58 -27.09
N THR A 885 -3.31 -47.52 -26.25
CA THR A 885 -1.92 -47.84 -25.97
C THR A 885 -1.33 -48.34 -27.28
N SER A 886 -0.87 -47.42 -28.12
CA SER A 886 0.05 -47.74 -29.20
C SER A 886 1.39 -48.04 -28.54
N ASP A 887 1.73 -49.34 -28.53
CA ASP A 887 3.10 -49.84 -28.34
C ASP A 887 4.12 -49.13 -29.24
#